data_AF-A0A1M7YDI5-F1
#
_entry.id   AF-A0A1M7YDI5-F1
#
_cell.length_a   1.000
_cell.length_b   1.000
_cell.length_c   1.000
_cell.angle_alpha   90.00
_cell.angle_beta   90.00
_cell.angle_gamma   90.00
#
_symmetry.space_group_name_H-M   'P 1'
#
loop_
_entity.id
_entity.type
_entity.pdbx_description
1 polymer ?
#
loop_
_entity_poly.entity_id
_entity_poly.type
_entity_poly.pdbx_seq_one_letter_code
_entity_poly.pdbx_strand_id
1 'polypeptide(L)'
;MKQTTIAIFCLFIFFCNHNAAAESTLVKIAKADGKDIAQVFFSFDSLPKYSQKIGNKRIDILLEKTRRAEEFQLFATDDRIIRVVPTTRNDMTIVSFFFRYQPQKVQLDTSSDGKLVLEILLGNRYSRSYQDLSERLKGLTVVEEEKIDYSNPLLSSPYAYNWKSFIQLYEPPINISVPIEYTTPPFPAIALIPPGLEKNSELLPAEMLQTAALGDWNTLVPLFLDLLKAPNGLENQKMIALTYGEVLLRAGDYEGAFKQLYLLKEKYPDEHIGIIAKYLLILLDAKFRDPYLADYNFREMEQLITPDHPLAPYLLLSRVETALATKQFEQARLLLNRDDIAFPGNTQKIRELRQGDYYNGTAQLVKAYVSYVLLKDSTLLHAHPYSQNGYCNTIYLQKKFEQAASCYRELAPRVSDTAALGLISYRTSMAELHFQGGNTIISGFARVADAFPDTEAGSRAAIKQTDLKFLYNTNWGKQAADQYNQIAATSVLRPTVAEASFKEAIVWSLIGQKGKAIELLTDFLRNFRISDIRDSALALLIDLLPGEIERLIKEGKNMEALVLAKQNRELFQNNWISLQLLAQIAEAYQKVGIYSEAQRVYLYLLEMSDVDKREQYFLPLVRAAFEQGEYSLVEDFGSQYNYNYGQGNDNLAILLLRIKALIATSRFDEAGALLPSPLPENTELQLLAADIYFHDLNYASSREVLERLNDRKIPLPIDAQFRLAESKYQLADYPGAATLFTALVDSKTIGQQSLFRLAQIERKQGNEENALKLFRKIVDKGTDDLWKQYAQKEIEYSELNSSIEKMTNP
;
A
#
# COMPACT_ATOMS: atom_id res chain seq x y z
N MET A 1 23.39 79.54 -56.52
CA MET A 1 23.08 78.22 -57.13
C MET A 1 23.23 77.15 -56.07
N LYS A 2 22.11 76.49 -55.75
CA LYS A 2 21.94 75.12 -55.21
C LYS A 2 23.16 74.43 -54.57
N GLN A 3 23.13 74.27 -53.25
CA GLN A 3 22.93 72.97 -52.59
C GLN A 3 22.68 73.19 -51.09
N THR A 4 21.44 73.62 -50.83
CA THR A 4 20.75 73.55 -49.55
C THR A 4 20.37 72.09 -49.23
N THR A 5 20.08 71.87 -47.95
CA THR A 5 19.22 70.83 -47.37
C THR A 5 19.82 69.41 -47.26
N ILE A 6 19.82 68.88 -46.02
CA ILE A 6 19.99 67.46 -45.56
C ILE A 6 21.10 67.24 -44.51
N ALA A 7 21.95 68.22 -44.15
CA ALA A 7 22.99 68.00 -43.13
C ALA A 7 22.69 68.52 -41.70
N ILE A 8 21.66 69.35 -41.50
CA ILE A 8 21.43 70.06 -40.22
C ILE A 8 20.19 69.58 -39.45
N PHE A 9 19.40 68.64 -39.99
CA PHE A 9 18.17 68.16 -39.33
C PHE A 9 18.28 66.78 -38.64
N CYS A 10 19.37 66.03 -38.85
CA CYS A 10 19.52 64.67 -38.27
C CYS A 10 20.42 64.59 -37.02
N LEU A 11 21.07 65.68 -36.59
CA LEU A 11 21.94 65.66 -35.41
C LEU A 11 21.32 66.29 -34.14
N PHE A 12 20.10 66.80 -34.21
CA PHE A 12 19.39 67.40 -33.07
C PHE A 12 18.19 66.56 -32.55
N ILE A 13 17.96 65.37 -33.11
CA ILE A 13 16.84 64.48 -32.71
C ILE A 13 17.32 63.27 -31.88
N PHE A 14 18.63 63.11 -31.61
CA PHE A 14 19.15 61.96 -30.85
C PHE A 14 19.54 62.24 -29.38
N PHE A 15 19.17 63.39 -28.82
CA PHE A 15 19.37 63.71 -27.39
C PHE A 15 18.08 64.05 -26.62
N CYS A 16 16.92 63.61 -27.11
CA CYS A 16 15.75 63.46 -26.25
C CYS A 16 15.75 62.05 -25.66
N ASN A 17 16.46 61.86 -24.55
CA ASN A 17 16.08 60.82 -23.61
C ASN A 17 14.61 61.09 -23.24
N HIS A 18 13.69 60.26 -23.76
CA HIS A 18 12.40 60.07 -23.11
C HIS A 18 12.68 59.47 -21.72
N ASN A 19 13.01 60.31 -20.75
CA ASN A 19 12.60 60.06 -19.38
C ASN A 19 11.08 60.14 -19.41
N ALA A 20 10.41 58.99 -19.49
CA ALA A 20 9.01 58.93 -19.13
C ALA A 20 8.91 59.55 -17.72
N ALA A 21 8.15 60.65 -17.60
CA ALA A 21 7.95 61.30 -16.32
C ALA A 21 7.30 60.28 -15.38
N ALA A 22 8.01 59.86 -14.33
CA ALA A 22 7.43 59.01 -13.30
C ALA A 22 6.21 59.73 -12.71
N GLU A 23 5.07 59.04 -12.67
CA GLU A 23 3.79 59.57 -12.17
C GLU A 23 3.72 59.53 -10.63
N SER A 24 4.62 58.75 -10.00
CA SER A 24 4.71 58.56 -8.55
C SER A 24 6.17 58.46 -8.09
N THR A 25 6.46 58.94 -6.90
CA THR A 25 7.73 58.90 -6.19
C THR A 25 7.55 58.14 -4.87
N LEU A 26 8.28 57.04 -4.70
CA LEU A 26 8.37 56.30 -3.45
C LEU A 26 9.29 57.06 -2.47
N VAL A 27 8.69 57.58 -1.40
CA VAL A 27 9.35 58.46 -0.42
C VAL A 27 9.96 57.66 0.72
N LYS A 28 9.19 56.74 1.31
CA LYS A 28 9.57 56.02 2.54
C LYS A 28 8.98 54.63 2.60
N ILE A 29 9.75 53.68 3.15
CA ILE A 29 9.24 52.40 3.60
C ILE A 29 9.50 52.27 5.11
N ALA A 30 8.42 52.12 5.88
CA ALA A 30 8.46 51.91 7.32
C ALA A 30 7.96 50.51 7.68
N LYS A 31 8.39 50.00 8.82
CA LYS A 31 7.97 48.69 9.35
C LYS A 31 7.41 48.87 10.76
N ALA A 32 6.31 48.18 11.04
CA ALA A 32 5.79 47.97 12.39
C ALA A 32 5.81 46.48 12.69
N ASP A 33 6.35 46.13 13.85
CA ASP A 33 6.52 44.74 14.28
C ASP A 33 5.43 44.34 15.27
N GLY A 34 4.74 43.26 14.94
CA GLY A 34 3.97 42.45 15.87
C GLY A 34 4.71 41.16 16.22
N LYS A 35 4.14 40.37 17.15
CA LYS A 35 4.74 39.11 17.62
C LYS A 35 5.00 38.15 16.44
N ASP A 36 3.96 37.92 15.62
CA ASP A 36 3.97 36.97 14.49
C ASP A 36 3.70 37.64 13.13
N ILE A 37 3.35 38.92 13.14
CA ILE A 37 2.97 39.70 11.96
C ILE A 37 3.95 40.86 11.78
N ALA A 38 4.44 41.07 10.57
CA ALA A 38 5.16 42.29 10.19
C ALA A 38 4.30 43.10 9.22
N GLN A 39 4.09 44.38 9.54
CA GLN A 39 3.39 45.32 8.65
C GLN A 39 4.41 46.29 8.04
N VAL A 40 4.45 46.37 6.72
CA VAL A 40 5.36 47.24 5.97
C VAL A 40 4.54 48.29 5.23
N PHE A 41 4.80 49.56 5.53
CA PHE A 41 4.09 50.71 5.00
C PHE A 41 4.93 51.42 3.95
N PHE A 42 4.39 51.58 2.73
CA PHE A 42 5.00 52.34 1.64
C PHE A 42 4.29 53.69 1.51
N SER A 43 5.07 54.77 1.55
CA SER A 43 4.58 56.14 1.42
C SER A 43 5.00 56.73 0.08
N PHE A 44 4.04 57.32 -0.63
CA PHE A 44 4.20 57.92 -1.95
C PHE A 44 3.73 59.38 -1.96
N ASP A 45 4.16 60.16 -2.96
CA ASP A 45 3.56 61.46 -3.30
C ASP A 45 2.19 61.30 -3.99
N SER A 46 2.02 60.26 -4.80
CA SER A 46 0.78 59.81 -5.42
C SER A 46 0.77 58.27 -5.44
N LEU A 47 -0.37 57.62 -5.14
CA LEU A 47 -0.43 56.15 -5.09
C LEU A 47 -0.28 55.54 -6.51
N PRO A 48 0.76 54.73 -6.78
CA PRO A 48 0.93 54.12 -8.10
C PRO A 48 0.05 52.88 -8.28
N LYS A 49 -0.05 52.40 -9.53
CA LYS A 49 -0.52 51.02 -9.77
C LYS A 49 0.51 50.03 -9.25
N TYR A 50 0.03 49.02 -8.54
CA TYR A 50 0.90 48.04 -7.89
C TYR A 50 0.42 46.61 -8.12
N SER A 51 1.35 45.66 -8.01
CA SER A 51 1.08 44.23 -7.93
C SER A 51 2.13 43.56 -7.04
N GLN A 52 1.84 42.33 -6.61
CA GLN A 52 2.79 41.53 -5.84
C GLN A 52 3.10 40.20 -6.52
N LYS A 53 4.34 39.74 -6.36
CA LYS A 53 4.75 38.37 -6.67
C LYS A 53 5.33 37.74 -5.40
N ILE A 54 4.78 36.59 -5.04
CA ILE A 54 5.21 35.82 -3.87
C ILE A 54 5.99 34.61 -4.38
N GLY A 55 7.25 34.50 -3.97
CA GLY A 55 8.08 33.29 -4.09
C GLY A 55 8.44 32.74 -2.71
N ASN A 56 9.10 31.57 -2.64
CA ASN A 56 9.31 30.84 -1.38
C ASN A 56 9.80 31.70 -0.21
N LYS A 57 10.96 32.35 -0.33
CA LYS A 57 11.51 33.23 0.72
C LYS A 57 11.61 34.69 0.29
N ARG A 58 10.81 35.07 -0.70
CA ARG A 58 10.93 36.36 -1.37
C ARG A 58 9.57 36.91 -1.75
N ILE A 59 9.30 38.16 -1.40
CA ILE A 59 8.13 38.89 -1.87
C ILE A 59 8.63 40.07 -2.71
N ASP A 60 8.14 40.19 -3.93
CA ASP A 60 8.39 41.33 -4.81
C ASP A 60 7.13 42.19 -4.90
N ILE A 61 7.26 43.46 -4.53
CA ILE A 61 6.22 44.48 -4.75
C ILE A 61 6.60 45.28 -5.99
N LEU A 62 5.78 45.21 -7.03
CA LEU A 62 6.01 45.86 -8.32
C LEU A 62 5.19 47.15 -8.37
N LEU A 63 5.85 48.29 -8.55
CA LEU A 63 5.26 49.63 -8.55
C LEU A 63 5.46 50.26 -9.92
N GLU A 64 4.39 50.37 -10.71
CA GLU A 64 4.43 50.89 -12.08
C GLU A 64 4.63 52.41 -12.09
N LYS A 65 5.38 52.92 -13.09
CA LYS A 65 5.69 54.35 -13.29
C LYS A 65 6.20 55.07 -12.04
N THR A 66 6.84 54.32 -11.15
CA THR A 66 7.29 54.81 -9.85
C THR A 66 8.80 54.96 -9.84
N ARG A 67 9.30 56.12 -9.39
CA ARG A 67 10.73 56.35 -9.13
C ARG A 67 11.00 56.38 -7.62
N ARG A 68 12.24 56.11 -7.25
CA ARG A 68 12.71 56.26 -5.86
C ARG A 68 13.07 57.73 -5.58
N ALA A 69 12.68 58.27 -4.42
CA ALA A 69 13.17 59.58 -3.98
C ALA A 69 14.71 59.58 -3.83
N GLU A 70 15.35 60.74 -4.03
CA GLU A 70 16.79 60.92 -3.80
C GLU A 70 17.14 60.64 -2.33
N GLU A 71 16.32 61.13 -1.40
CA GLU A 71 16.42 60.87 0.05
C GLU A 71 15.46 59.75 0.50
N PHE A 72 15.67 58.55 -0.02
CA PHE A 72 14.82 57.39 0.30
C PHE A 72 15.15 56.77 1.68
N GLN A 73 14.16 56.68 2.56
CA GLN A 73 14.27 56.04 3.87
C GLN A 73 13.77 54.59 3.85
N LEU A 74 14.62 53.66 4.27
CA LEU A 74 14.32 52.24 4.43
C LEU A 74 14.58 51.81 5.88
N PHE A 75 13.69 50.97 6.43
CA PHE A 75 13.87 50.40 7.77
C PHE A 75 15.08 49.45 7.85
N ALA A 76 15.62 49.27 9.05
CA ALA A 76 16.71 48.33 9.30
C ALA A 76 16.20 46.88 9.25
N THR A 77 16.92 46.01 8.53
CA THR A 77 16.63 44.57 8.45
C THR A 77 16.87 43.87 9.79
N ASP A 78 16.21 42.75 10.02
CA ASP A 78 16.32 41.95 11.24
C ASP A 78 16.51 40.45 10.93
N ASP A 79 16.35 39.60 11.93
CA ASP A 79 16.48 38.15 11.79
C ASP A 79 15.28 37.49 11.09
N ARG A 80 14.22 38.24 10.78
CA ARG A 80 12.98 37.78 10.11
C ARG A 80 12.98 38.21 8.64
N ILE A 81 13.09 39.52 8.38
CA ILE A 81 13.33 40.15 7.08
C ILE A 81 14.82 40.44 6.94
N ILE A 82 15.54 39.47 6.40
CA ILE A 82 17.00 39.47 6.33
C ILE A 82 17.56 40.44 5.28
N ARG A 83 16.74 40.87 4.31
CA ARG A 83 17.17 41.80 3.26
C ARG A 83 15.98 42.48 2.59
N VAL A 84 16.11 43.78 2.29
CA VAL A 84 15.17 44.51 1.43
C VAL A 84 15.94 45.22 0.32
N VAL A 85 15.53 45.01 -0.94
CA VAL A 85 16.22 45.55 -2.12
C VAL A 85 15.24 46.31 -3.02
N PRO A 86 15.28 47.65 -3.03
CA PRO A 86 14.57 48.44 -4.03
C PRO A 86 15.42 48.54 -5.32
N THR A 87 14.83 48.19 -6.46
CA THR A 87 15.46 48.28 -7.79
C THR A 87 14.53 48.97 -8.77
N THR A 88 15.02 49.92 -9.55
CA THR A 88 14.24 50.57 -10.63
C THR A 88 14.70 50.06 -11.99
N ARG A 89 13.76 49.56 -12.83
CA ARG A 89 14.01 49.10 -14.21
C ARG A 89 12.79 49.41 -15.08
N ASN A 90 13.01 49.91 -16.30
CA ASN A 90 11.96 50.15 -17.32
C ASN A 90 10.71 50.84 -16.75
N ASP A 91 10.86 52.01 -16.11
CA ASP A 91 9.78 52.78 -15.47
C ASP A 91 8.98 52.02 -14.40
N MET A 92 9.57 51.02 -13.75
CA MET A 92 8.97 50.31 -12.63
C MET A 92 9.97 50.24 -11.47
N THR A 93 9.48 50.47 -10.25
CA THR A 93 10.25 50.22 -9.04
C THR A 93 9.78 48.90 -8.42
N ILE A 94 10.72 47.98 -8.22
CA ILE A 94 10.48 46.69 -7.57
C ILE A 94 11.12 46.73 -6.19
N VAL A 95 10.35 46.46 -5.15
CA VAL A 95 10.86 46.30 -3.78
C VAL A 95 10.80 44.83 -3.40
N SER A 96 11.97 44.22 -3.27
CA SER A 96 12.14 42.80 -2.95
C SER A 96 12.45 42.60 -1.47
N PHE A 97 11.60 41.86 -0.76
CA PHE A 97 11.79 41.45 0.63
C PHE A 97 12.26 40.01 0.68
N PHE A 98 13.32 39.73 1.44
CA PHE A 98 13.86 38.39 1.65
C PHE A 98 13.69 37.97 3.10
N PHE A 99 13.26 36.73 3.31
CA PHE A 99 12.90 36.20 4.62
C PHE A 99 13.80 35.04 5.03
N ARG A 100 14.05 34.90 6.34
CA ARG A 100 14.78 33.75 6.90
C ARG A 100 14.02 32.42 6.69
N TYR A 101 12.71 32.47 6.87
CA TYR A 101 11.75 31.37 6.65
C TYR A 101 10.63 31.83 5.71
N GLN A 102 9.99 30.90 4.99
CA GLN A 102 8.93 31.24 4.04
C GLN A 102 7.73 31.88 4.77
N PRO A 103 7.27 33.07 4.38
CA PRO A 103 6.06 33.69 4.93
C PRO A 103 4.85 32.78 4.78
N GLN A 104 4.03 32.70 5.82
CA GLN A 104 2.85 31.81 5.85
C GLN A 104 1.65 32.42 5.13
N LYS A 105 1.49 33.75 5.24
CA LYS A 105 0.44 34.52 4.60
C LYS A 105 0.93 35.92 4.30
N VAL A 106 0.49 36.49 3.18
CA VAL A 106 0.85 37.82 2.73
C VAL A 106 -0.40 38.51 2.20
N GLN A 107 -0.68 39.71 2.70
CA GLN A 107 -1.77 40.58 2.24
C GLN A 107 -1.22 41.96 1.90
N LEU A 108 -1.74 42.56 0.84
CA LEU A 108 -1.32 43.86 0.35
C LEU A 108 -2.56 44.71 0.13
N ASP A 109 -2.72 45.73 0.96
CA ASP A 109 -3.91 46.58 1.02
C ASP A 109 -3.55 48.06 0.94
N THR A 110 -4.50 48.89 0.52
CA THR A 110 -4.36 50.35 0.57
C THR A 110 -5.05 50.88 1.83
N SER A 111 -4.34 51.66 2.63
CA SER A 111 -4.91 52.32 3.81
C SER A 111 -5.76 53.55 3.44
N SER A 112 -6.61 54.00 4.37
CA SER A 112 -7.50 55.14 4.18
C SER A 112 -6.78 56.48 3.96
N ASP A 113 -5.50 56.59 4.32
CA ASP A 113 -4.64 57.74 4.08
C ASP A 113 -3.79 57.63 2.80
N GLY A 114 -4.10 56.67 1.92
CA GLY A 114 -3.47 56.54 0.60
C GLY A 114 -2.07 55.92 0.62
N LYS A 115 -1.71 55.17 1.68
CA LYS A 115 -0.48 54.37 1.74
C LYS A 115 -0.75 52.93 1.32
N LEU A 116 0.29 52.27 0.85
CA LEU A 116 0.26 50.82 0.59
C LEU A 116 0.78 50.09 1.82
N VAL A 117 0.07 49.06 2.28
CA VAL A 117 0.39 48.28 3.48
C VAL A 117 0.55 46.82 3.10
N LEU A 118 1.73 46.27 3.33
CA LEU A 118 2.05 44.86 3.17
C LEU A 118 2.04 44.20 4.54
N GLU A 119 1.03 43.39 4.82
CA GLU A 119 0.89 42.61 6.03
C GLU A 119 1.40 41.18 5.81
N ILE A 120 2.32 40.74 6.67
CA ILE A 120 3.05 39.48 6.49
C ILE A 120 2.93 38.64 7.76
N LEU A 121 2.33 37.46 7.67
CA LEU A 121 2.44 36.43 8.70
C LEU A 121 3.77 35.70 8.53
N LEU A 122 4.66 35.85 9.51
CA LEU A 122 6.06 35.44 9.40
C LEU A 122 6.22 33.91 9.46
N GLY A 123 7.19 33.39 8.71
CA GLY A 123 7.54 31.97 8.73
C GLY A 123 8.44 31.60 9.91
N ASN A 124 8.41 30.33 10.31
CA ASN A 124 9.28 29.76 11.36
C ASN A 124 9.99 28.47 10.86
N ARG A 125 10.72 27.78 11.74
CA ARG A 125 11.44 26.53 11.40
C ARG A 125 10.52 25.45 10.81
N TYR A 126 9.24 25.50 11.13
CA TYR A 126 8.22 24.56 10.69
C TYR A 126 7.88 24.65 9.20
N SER A 127 7.90 25.86 8.58
CA SER A 127 7.63 26.00 7.14
C SER A 127 8.73 25.38 6.24
N ARG A 128 9.91 25.06 6.80
CA ARG A 128 10.96 24.29 6.11
C ARG A 128 10.73 22.78 6.19
N SER A 129 10.33 22.27 7.36
CA SER A 129 9.97 20.86 7.54
C SER A 129 8.72 20.45 6.78
N TYR A 130 7.76 21.36 6.56
CA TYR A 130 6.57 21.11 5.75
C TYR A 130 6.91 20.90 4.27
N GLN A 131 7.84 21.67 3.70
CA GLN A 131 8.32 21.44 2.33
C GLN A 131 9.17 20.17 2.21
N ASP A 132 10.08 19.89 3.15
CA ASP A 132 10.86 18.64 3.10
C ASP A 132 9.97 17.39 3.30
N LEU A 133 8.89 17.49 4.08
CA LEU A 133 7.90 16.42 4.22
C LEU A 133 7.01 16.33 2.97
N SER A 134 6.47 17.45 2.48
CA SER A 134 5.67 17.56 1.25
C SER A 134 6.45 17.12 0.00
N GLU A 135 7.75 17.39 -0.09
CA GLU A 135 8.62 16.95 -1.18
C GLU A 135 9.04 15.48 -1.06
N ARG A 136 9.17 14.95 0.16
CA ARG A 136 9.25 13.49 0.40
C ARG A 136 7.92 12.78 0.14
N LEU A 137 6.82 13.53 0.12
CA LEU A 137 5.44 13.05 -0.11
C LEU A 137 4.87 13.54 -1.45
N LYS A 138 5.70 14.09 -2.36
CA LYS A 138 5.34 14.44 -3.75
C LYS A 138 5.02 13.15 -4.51
N GLY A 139 3.77 12.75 -4.38
CA GLY A 139 3.15 11.50 -4.81
C GLY A 139 1.71 11.38 -4.28
N LEU A 140 1.37 12.15 -3.25
CA LEU A 140 0.01 12.27 -2.70
C LEU A 140 -0.57 13.64 -3.07
N THR A 141 -0.98 13.82 -4.33
CA THR A 141 -2.03 14.80 -4.63
C THR A 141 -3.36 14.20 -4.16
N VAL A 142 -3.90 14.75 -3.07
CA VAL A 142 -5.30 14.53 -2.68
C VAL A 142 -6.15 15.17 -3.77
N VAL A 143 -6.76 14.34 -4.61
CA VAL A 143 -7.93 14.74 -5.39
C VAL A 143 -9.10 14.72 -4.41
N GLU A 144 -9.64 15.90 -4.11
CA GLU A 144 -10.97 16.03 -3.55
C GLU A 144 -11.95 15.32 -4.48
N GLU A 145 -12.52 14.21 -4.01
CA GLU A 145 -13.87 13.73 -4.26
C GLU A 145 -14.03 12.40 -3.52
N GLU A 146 -15.18 12.14 -2.91
CA GLU A 146 -15.63 10.82 -2.44
C GLU A 146 -15.81 9.85 -3.62
N LYS A 147 -14.75 9.63 -4.40
CA LYS A 147 -14.68 8.55 -5.38
C LYS A 147 -14.13 7.34 -4.66
N ILE A 148 -14.95 6.28 -4.64
CA ILE A 148 -14.54 4.92 -4.28
C ILE A 148 -13.17 4.66 -4.89
N ASP A 149 -12.14 4.51 -4.05
CA ASP A 149 -10.79 4.20 -4.51
C ASP A 149 -10.78 2.75 -5.01
N TYR A 150 -10.99 2.57 -6.31
CA TYR A 150 -10.98 1.25 -6.97
C TYR A 150 -9.61 0.55 -6.88
N SER A 151 -8.55 1.24 -6.43
CA SER A 151 -7.27 0.60 -6.12
C SER A 151 -7.27 -0.13 -4.78
N ASN A 152 -8.25 0.14 -3.90
CA ASN A 152 -8.39 -0.54 -2.61
C ASN A 152 -8.87 -2.00 -2.82
N PRO A 153 -8.04 -3.01 -2.49
CA PRO A 153 -8.39 -4.42 -2.68
C PRO A 153 -9.63 -4.86 -1.91
N LEU A 154 -9.93 -4.20 -0.78
CA LEU A 154 -11.14 -4.50 0.00
C LEU A 154 -12.41 -4.18 -0.76
N LEU A 155 -12.39 -3.17 -1.65
CA LEU A 155 -13.55 -2.77 -2.44
C LEU A 155 -13.70 -3.60 -3.73
N SER A 156 -12.59 -4.17 -4.24
CA SER A 156 -12.60 -4.99 -5.45
C SER A 156 -12.79 -6.48 -5.20
N SER A 157 -12.48 -6.98 -3.99
CA SER A 157 -12.66 -8.39 -3.65
C SER A 157 -14.15 -8.76 -3.55
N PRO A 158 -14.62 -9.79 -4.30
CA PRO A 158 -16.02 -10.21 -4.24
C PRO A 158 -16.40 -10.92 -2.92
N TYR A 159 -15.40 -11.18 -2.06
CA TYR A 159 -15.55 -11.88 -0.79
C TYR A 159 -15.47 -10.95 0.42
N ALA A 160 -15.22 -9.66 0.20
CA ALA A 160 -15.11 -8.67 1.26
C ALA A 160 -16.35 -8.69 2.17
N TYR A 161 -16.14 -8.56 3.48
CA TYR A 161 -17.17 -8.60 4.53
C TYR A 161 -17.97 -9.92 4.65
N ASN A 162 -17.77 -10.89 3.75
CA ASN A 162 -18.34 -12.23 3.82
C ASN A 162 -17.27 -13.27 3.47
N TRP A 163 -16.19 -13.32 4.23
CA TRP A 163 -15.05 -14.20 3.95
C TRP A 163 -15.40 -15.69 3.97
N LYS A 164 -16.47 -16.09 4.66
CA LYS A 164 -17.00 -17.46 4.60
C LYS A 164 -17.42 -17.85 3.18
N SER A 165 -17.87 -16.89 2.37
CA SER A 165 -18.21 -17.12 0.96
C SER A 165 -17.01 -17.52 0.10
N PHE A 166 -15.77 -17.14 0.46
CA PHE A 166 -14.58 -17.63 -0.24
C PHE A 166 -14.46 -19.15 -0.10
N ILE A 167 -14.63 -19.68 1.12
CA ILE A 167 -14.59 -21.13 1.38
C ILE A 167 -15.71 -21.84 0.61
N GLN A 168 -16.88 -21.21 0.50
CA GLN A 168 -18.05 -21.79 -0.16
C GLN A 168 -17.97 -21.75 -1.69
N LEU A 169 -17.53 -20.64 -2.27
CA LEU A 169 -17.73 -20.32 -3.70
C LEU A 169 -16.44 -20.34 -4.51
N TYR A 170 -15.27 -20.19 -3.88
CA TYR A 170 -14.02 -20.14 -4.63
C TYR A 170 -13.76 -21.49 -5.32
N GLU A 171 -13.63 -21.43 -6.64
CA GLU A 171 -13.19 -22.53 -7.48
C GLU A 171 -11.94 -22.11 -8.27
N PRO A 172 -10.81 -22.79 -8.09
CA PRO A 172 -9.62 -22.52 -8.86
C PRO A 172 -9.83 -22.96 -10.34
N PRO A 173 -9.19 -22.27 -11.30
CA PRO A 173 -9.16 -22.76 -12.68
C PRO A 173 -8.41 -24.11 -12.72
N ILE A 174 -8.96 -25.07 -13.47
CA ILE A 174 -8.38 -26.41 -13.64
C ILE A 174 -8.19 -26.66 -15.12
N ASN A 175 -6.99 -27.11 -15.47
CA ASN A 175 -6.67 -27.54 -16.81
C ASN A 175 -6.44 -29.05 -16.83
N ILE A 176 -7.28 -29.78 -17.54
CA ILE A 176 -7.16 -31.24 -17.67
C ILE A 176 -6.44 -31.54 -18.99
N SER A 177 -5.23 -32.07 -18.88
CA SER A 177 -4.39 -32.40 -20.04
C SER A 177 -4.71 -33.81 -20.55
N VAL A 178 -5.72 -33.94 -21.39
CA VAL A 178 -5.97 -35.15 -22.17
C VAL A 178 -5.14 -35.07 -23.46
N PRO A 179 -4.45 -36.13 -23.92
CA PRO A 179 -3.73 -36.09 -25.19
C PRO A 179 -4.69 -36.09 -26.38
N ILE A 180 -4.29 -35.44 -27.47
CA ILE A 180 -5.04 -35.48 -28.73
C ILE A 180 -4.89 -36.86 -29.36
N GLU A 181 -6.02 -37.44 -29.76
CA GLU A 181 -6.04 -38.63 -30.58
C GLU A 181 -5.94 -38.23 -32.04
N TYR A 182 -4.86 -38.65 -32.70
CA TYR A 182 -4.57 -38.25 -34.08
C TYR A 182 -5.42 -39.01 -35.09
N THR A 183 -5.92 -38.29 -36.09
CA THR A 183 -6.74 -38.85 -37.16
C THR A 183 -5.89 -39.77 -38.03
N THR A 184 -6.25 -41.05 -38.06
CA THR A 184 -5.70 -42.00 -39.03
C THR A 184 -6.56 -41.99 -40.31
N PRO A 185 -5.96 -42.21 -41.50
CA PRO A 185 -6.70 -42.52 -42.72
C PRO A 185 -7.61 -43.75 -42.57
N PRO A 186 -8.59 -43.97 -43.46
CA PRO A 186 -9.41 -45.18 -43.44
C PRO A 186 -8.54 -46.41 -43.67
N PHE A 187 -8.84 -47.50 -42.97
CA PHE A 187 -8.18 -48.78 -43.20
C PHE A 187 -8.82 -49.48 -44.42
N PRO A 188 -8.03 -50.04 -45.34
CA PRO A 188 -6.57 -49.97 -45.39
C PRO A 188 -6.07 -48.72 -46.13
N ALA A 189 -4.93 -48.16 -45.74
CA ALA A 189 -4.37 -46.95 -46.34
C ALA A 189 -4.00 -47.12 -47.83
N ILE A 190 -3.83 -48.35 -48.30
CA ILE A 190 -3.62 -48.67 -49.73
C ILE A 190 -4.81 -48.25 -50.60
N ALA A 191 -6.02 -48.09 -50.02
CA ALA A 191 -7.19 -47.56 -50.70
C ALA A 191 -7.02 -46.10 -51.18
N LEU A 192 -5.99 -45.41 -50.69
CA LEU A 192 -5.67 -44.03 -51.07
C LEU A 192 -4.61 -43.93 -52.18
N ILE A 193 -4.09 -45.06 -52.68
CA ILE A 193 -2.99 -45.10 -53.67
C ILE A 193 -3.55 -45.11 -55.10
N PRO A 194 -3.30 -44.08 -55.92
CA PRO A 194 -3.62 -44.10 -57.35
C PRO A 194 -2.74 -45.09 -58.13
N PRO A 195 -3.21 -45.65 -59.26
CA PRO A 195 -4.54 -45.47 -59.87
C PRO A 195 -5.62 -46.41 -59.28
N GLY A 196 -5.26 -47.38 -58.44
CA GLY A 196 -6.16 -48.43 -57.97
C GLY A 196 -7.21 -47.95 -56.95
N LEU A 197 -6.87 -46.97 -56.10
CA LEU A 197 -7.74 -46.39 -55.08
C LEU A 197 -8.47 -47.49 -54.28
N GLU A 198 -9.79 -47.38 -54.09
CA GLU A 198 -10.59 -48.34 -53.32
C GLU A 198 -10.40 -49.80 -53.75
N LYS A 199 -10.13 -50.06 -55.04
CA LYS A 199 -9.90 -51.42 -55.57
C LYS A 199 -8.66 -52.08 -54.98
N ASN A 200 -7.68 -51.32 -54.50
CA ASN A 200 -6.51 -51.89 -53.82
C ASN A 200 -6.92 -52.66 -52.54
N SER A 201 -8.08 -52.37 -51.95
CA SER A 201 -8.59 -53.07 -50.78
C SER A 201 -8.98 -54.53 -51.07
N GLU A 202 -9.23 -54.87 -52.34
CA GLU A 202 -9.52 -56.25 -52.78
C GLU A 202 -8.31 -57.19 -52.61
N LEU A 203 -7.11 -56.64 -52.36
CA LEU A 203 -5.92 -57.40 -51.99
C LEU A 203 -6.02 -58.07 -50.61
N LEU A 204 -6.98 -57.65 -49.78
CA LEU A 204 -7.16 -58.16 -48.43
C LEU A 204 -8.39 -59.07 -48.34
N PRO A 205 -8.30 -60.23 -47.66
CA PRO A 205 -9.45 -61.08 -47.40
C PRO A 205 -10.56 -60.34 -46.64
N ALA A 206 -11.82 -60.65 -46.94
CA ALA A 206 -12.98 -60.00 -46.33
C ALA A 206 -13.02 -60.18 -44.81
N GLU A 207 -12.55 -61.32 -44.30
CA GLU A 207 -12.45 -61.61 -42.87
C GLU A 207 -11.47 -60.67 -42.16
N MET A 208 -10.36 -60.30 -42.83
CA MET A 208 -9.41 -59.33 -42.29
C MET A 208 -10.03 -57.93 -42.24
N LEU A 209 -10.78 -57.53 -43.27
CA LEU A 209 -11.50 -56.25 -43.28
C LEU A 209 -12.59 -56.20 -42.19
N GLN A 210 -13.31 -57.31 -41.95
CA GLN A 210 -14.28 -57.41 -40.85
C GLN A 210 -13.63 -57.31 -39.47
N THR A 211 -12.48 -57.99 -39.29
CA THR A 211 -11.71 -57.92 -38.04
C THR A 211 -11.17 -56.50 -37.78
N ALA A 212 -10.71 -55.82 -38.84
CA ALA A 212 -10.29 -54.42 -38.78
C ALA A 212 -11.45 -53.48 -38.42
N ALA A 213 -12.66 -53.73 -38.94
CA ALA A 213 -13.86 -52.96 -38.61
C ALA A 213 -14.27 -53.09 -37.13
N LEU A 214 -13.90 -54.19 -36.46
CA LEU A 214 -14.07 -54.39 -35.02
C LEU A 214 -12.94 -53.76 -34.19
N GLY A 215 -11.88 -53.24 -34.82
CA GLY A 215 -10.73 -52.66 -34.16
C GLY A 215 -9.80 -53.68 -33.48
N ASP A 216 -9.91 -54.97 -33.81
CA ASP A 216 -9.07 -56.03 -33.24
C ASP A 216 -7.72 -56.14 -33.99
N TRP A 217 -6.88 -55.13 -33.80
CA TRP A 217 -5.60 -55.02 -34.49
C TRP A 217 -4.61 -56.11 -34.08
N ASN A 218 -4.64 -56.57 -32.84
CA ASN A 218 -3.72 -57.60 -32.33
C ASN A 218 -3.93 -58.95 -33.03
N THR A 219 -5.19 -59.31 -33.33
CA THR A 219 -5.51 -60.52 -34.10
C THR A 219 -5.07 -60.41 -35.56
N LEU A 220 -5.03 -59.20 -36.13
CA LEU A 220 -4.61 -58.98 -37.52
C LEU A 220 -3.10 -59.08 -37.73
N VAL A 221 -2.28 -58.71 -36.74
CA VAL A 221 -0.80 -58.74 -36.84
C VAL A 221 -0.27 -60.09 -37.37
N PRO A 222 -0.58 -61.26 -36.78
CA PRO A 222 -0.09 -62.54 -37.27
C PRO A 222 -0.67 -62.92 -38.65
N LEU A 223 -1.91 -62.53 -38.94
CA LEU A 223 -2.56 -62.81 -40.23
C LEU A 223 -1.84 -62.09 -41.39
N PHE A 224 -1.42 -60.85 -41.18
CA PHE A 224 -0.64 -60.09 -42.17
C PHE A 224 0.77 -60.63 -42.36
N LEU A 225 1.42 -61.14 -41.30
CA LEU A 225 2.71 -61.80 -41.42
C LEU A 225 2.65 -63.04 -42.32
N ASP A 226 1.56 -63.80 -42.27
CA ASP A 226 1.37 -64.96 -43.15
C ASP A 226 1.03 -64.54 -44.58
N LEU A 227 0.22 -63.48 -44.76
CA LEU A 227 -0.09 -62.92 -46.08
C LEU A 227 1.17 -62.39 -46.80
N LEU A 228 2.14 -61.84 -46.07
CA LEU A 228 3.43 -61.37 -46.60
C LEU A 228 4.33 -62.51 -47.12
N LYS A 229 4.19 -63.72 -46.56
CA LYS A 229 4.96 -64.90 -46.98
C LYS A 229 4.38 -65.55 -48.24
N ALA A 230 3.13 -65.25 -48.60
CA ALA A 230 2.49 -65.79 -49.79
C ALA A 230 3.11 -65.21 -51.09
N PRO A 231 3.23 -66.01 -52.16
CA PRO A 231 3.80 -65.56 -53.43
C PRO A 231 2.85 -64.56 -54.12
N ASN A 232 3.21 -63.28 -54.03
CA ASN A 232 2.50 -62.16 -54.65
C ASN A 232 3.44 -61.41 -55.60
N GLY A 233 2.88 -60.69 -56.59
CA GLY A 233 3.66 -59.77 -57.41
C GLY A 233 4.28 -58.65 -56.55
N LEU A 234 5.43 -58.11 -56.96
CA LEU A 234 6.19 -57.12 -56.19
C LEU A 234 5.32 -55.93 -55.72
N GLU A 235 4.47 -55.38 -56.58
CA GLU A 235 3.58 -54.27 -56.25
C GLU A 235 2.54 -54.64 -55.18
N ASN A 236 1.91 -55.82 -55.29
CA ASN A 236 0.99 -56.31 -54.27
C ASN A 236 1.72 -56.56 -52.94
N GLN A 237 2.95 -57.07 -53.00
CA GLN A 237 3.75 -57.33 -51.81
C GLN A 237 4.14 -56.03 -51.10
N LYS A 238 4.46 -54.94 -51.83
CA LYS A 238 4.66 -53.60 -51.26
C LYS A 238 3.39 -53.08 -50.57
N MET A 239 2.22 -53.22 -51.19
CA MET A 239 0.94 -52.77 -50.62
C MET A 239 0.58 -53.55 -49.35
N ILE A 240 0.73 -54.88 -49.35
CA ILE A 240 0.52 -55.71 -48.15
C ILE A 240 1.51 -55.31 -47.04
N ALA A 241 2.77 -55.01 -47.39
CA ALA A 241 3.79 -54.57 -46.45
C ALA A 241 3.48 -53.19 -45.83
N LEU A 242 2.89 -52.26 -46.60
CA LEU A 242 2.41 -50.98 -46.09
C LEU A 242 1.24 -51.19 -45.12
N THR A 243 0.26 -52.00 -45.50
CA THR A 243 -0.89 -52.32 -44.64
C THR A 243 -0.46 -53.03 -43.36
N TYR A 244 0.56 -53.90 -43.42
CA TYR A 244 1.15 -54.51 -42.22
C TYR A 244 1.72 -53.45 -41.26
N GLY A 245 2.47 -52.47 -41.79
CA GLY A 245 2.97 -51.34 -41.00
C GLY A 245 1.84 -50.50 -40.38
N GLU A 246 0.74 -50.31 -41.10
CA GLU A 246 -0.46 -49.63 -40.59
C GLU A 246 -1.15 -50.43 -39.47
N VAL A 247 -1.30 -51.75 -39.61
CA VAL A 247 -1.88 -52.63 -38.58
C VAL A 247 -1.04 -52.57 -37.29
N LEU A 248 0.29 -52.62 -37.40
CA LEU A 248 1.19 -52.49 -36.24
C LEU A 248 1.02 -51.14 -35.54
N LEU A 249 0.91 -50.04 -36.30
CA LEU A 249 0.65 -48.70 -35.77
C LEU A 249 -0.67 -48.66 -34.99
N ARG A 250 -1.72 -49.26 -35.54
CA ARG A 250 -3.06 -49.30 -34.92
C ARG A 250 -3.11 -50.23 -33.71
N ALA A 251 -2.35 -51.33 -33.71
CA ALA A 251 -2.16 -52.21 -32.56
C ALA A 251 -1.34 -51.56 -31.43
N GLY A 252 -0.63 -50.47 -31.72
CA GLY A 252 0.24 -49.77 -30.78
C GLY A 252 1.63 -50.37 -30.63
N ASP A 253 2.05 -51.23 -31.57
CA ASP A 253 3.43 -51.72 -31.65
C ASP A 253 4.33 -50.68 -32.32
N TYR A 254 4.88 -49.77 -31.51
CA TYR A 254 5.75 -48.71 -31.99
C TYR A 254 7.00 -49.25 -32.72
N GLU A 255 7.71 -50.21 -32.13
CA GLU A 255 8.98 -50.68 -32.67
C GLU A 255 8.78 -51.43 -34.01
N GLY A 256 7.76 -52.30 -34.06
CA GLY A 256 7.40 -53.02 -35.27
C GLY A 256 6.95 -52.07 -36.39
N ALA A 257 6.01 -51.16 -36.08
CA ALA A 257 5.50 -50.20 -37.05
C ALA A 257 6.62 -49.31 -37.58
N PHE A 258 7.49 -48.80 -36.71
CA PHE A 258 8.61 -47.94 -37.08
C PHE A 258 9.54 -48.64 -38.07
N LYS A 259 10.00 -49.87 -37.76
CA LYS A 259 10.90 -50.64 -38.64
C LYS A 259 10.27 -50.86 -40.01
N GLN A 260 9.02 -51.30 -40.05
CA GLN A 260 8.32 -51.63 -41.29
C GLN A 260 8.09 -50.38 -42.17
N LEU A 261 7.58 -49.30 -41.59
CA LEU A 261 7.27 -48.07 -42.32
C LEU A 261 8.54 -47.33 -42.75
N TYR A 262 9.58 -47.34 -41.92
CA TYR A 262 10.88 -46.74 -42.25
C TYR A 262 11.51 -47.42 -43.48
N LEU A 263 11.50 -48.76 -43.54
CA LEU A 263 12.04 -49.49 -44.70
C LEU A 263 11.31 -49.14 -46.01
N LEU A 264 9.99 -48.99 -45.97
CA LEU A 264 9.20 -48.62 -47.15
C LEU A 264 9.47 -47.18 -47.59
N LYS A 265 9.54 -46.25 -46.64
CA LYS A 265 9.90 -44.84 -46.91
C LYS A 265 11.27 -44.73 -47.58
N GLU A 266 12.30 -45.41 -47.06
CA GLU A 266 13.67 -45.27 -47.57
C GLU A 266 13.87 -46.00 -48.91
N LYS A 267 13.20 -47.14 -49.11
CA LYS A 267 13.37 -47.94 -50.33
C LYS A 267 12.58 -47.40 -51.53
N TYR A 268 11.47 -46.70 -51.28
CA TYR A 268 10.54 -46.23 -52.31
C TYR A 268 10.16 -44.74 -52.13
N PRO A 269 11.12 -43.81 -51.96
CA PRO A 269 10.85 -42.44 -51.51
C PRO A 269 9.95 -41.63 -52.46
N ASP A 270 10.02 -41.89 -53.76
CA ASP A 270 9.28 -41.17 -54.80
C ASP A 270 7.98 -41.88 -55.22
N GLU A 271 7.69 -43.07 -54.66
CA GLU A 271 6.45 -43.81 -54.93
C GLU A 271 5.35 -43.44 -53.92
N HIS A 272 4.07 -43.54 -54.32
CA HIS A 272 2.94 -43.31 -53.40
C HIS A 272 3.00 -44.18 -52.13
N ILE A 273 3.54 -45.39 -52.22
CA ILE A 273 3.75 -46.27 -51.05
C ILE A 273 4.74 -45.66 -50.06
N GLY A 274 5.88 -45.13 -50.52
CA GLY A 274 6.85 -44.48 -49.65
C GLY A 274 6.33 -43.16 -49.07
N ILE A 275 5.53 -42.41 -49.83
CA ILE A 275 4.83 -41.22 -49.34
C ILE A 275 3.86 -41.60 -48.21
N ILE A 276 2.96 -42.56 -48.39
CA ILE A 276 2.04 -42.98 -47.32
C ILE A 276 2.80 -43.59 -46.13
N ALA A 277 3.86 -44.36 -46.38
CA ALA A 277 4.71 -44.88 -45.30
C ALA A 277 5.35 -43.74 -44.49
N LYS A 278 5.84 -42.68 -45.16
CA LYS A 278 6.35 -41.47 -44.49
C LYS A 278 5.27 -40.81 -43.63
N TYR A 279 4.05 -40.65 -44.16
CA TYR A 279 2.94 -40.08 -43.40
C TYR A 279 2.62 -40.89 -42.13
N LEU A 280 2.44 -42.21 -42.28
CA LEU A 280 2.12 -43.10 -41.15
C LEU A 280 3.26 -43.13 -40.13
N LEU A 281 4.52 -43.02 -40.57
CA LEU A 281 5.68 -42.93 -39.68
C LEU A 281 5.67 -41.62 -38.87
N ILE A 282 5.36 -40.48 -39.51
CA ILE A 282 5.24 -39.20 -38.79
C ILE A 282 4.06 -39.25 -37.81
N LEU A 283 2.95 -39.86 -38.18
CA LEU A 283 1.78 -40.06 -37.32
C LEU A 283 2.11 -40.94 -36.11
N LEU A 284 2.92 -41.99 -36.30
CA LEU A 284 3.42 -42.85 -35.23
C LEU A 284 4.27 -42.05 -34.24
N ASP A 285 5.20 -41.22 -34.75
CA ASP A 285 6.03 -40.35 -33.90
C ASP A 285 5.19 -39.28 -33.18
N ALA A 286 4.15 -38.73 -33.82
CA ALA A 286 3.22 -37.79 -33.17
C ALA A 286 2.50 -38.44 -31.97
N LYS A 287 2.08 -39.70 -32.14
CA LYS A 287 1.33 -40.45 -31.12
C LYS A 287 2.19 -40.90 -29.94
N PHE A 288 3.42 -41.34 -30.20
CA PHE A 288 4.26 -42.02 -29.18
C PHE A 288 5.49 -41.23 -28.73
N ARG A 289 5.86 -40.15 -29.43
CA ARG A 289 7.06 -39.35 -29.13
C ARG A 289 6.75 -37.87 -28.98
N ASP A 290 7.08 -37.07 -29.99
CA ASP A 290 7.14 -35.62 -29.89
C ASP A 290 6.26 -34.97 -30.97
N PRO A 291 5.14 -34.34 -30.58
CA PRO A 291 4.25 -33.66 -31.52
C PRO A 291 4.89 -32.43 -32.17
N TYR A 292 5.93 -31.81 -31.58
CA TYR A 292 6.67 -30.71 -32.22
C TYR A 292 7.48 -31.19 -33.41
N LEU A 293 8.20 -32.30 -33.26
CA LEU A 293 8.96 -32.90 -34.35
C LEU A 293 8.03 -33.43 -35.45
N ALA A 294 6.91 -34.04 -35.07
CA ALA A 294 5.91 -34.48 -36.04
C ALA A 294 5.33 -33.32 -36.85
N ASP A 295 5.03 -32.19 -36.22
CA ASP A 295 4.56 -30.99 -36.92
C ASP A 295 5.56 -30.50 -37.96
N TYR A 296 6.85 -30.42 -37.60
CA TYR A 296 7.93 -30.06 -38.52
C TYR A 296 7.96 -31.02 -39.74
N ASN A 297 7.92 -32.33 -39.50
CA ASN A 297 7.98 -33.33 -40.56
C ASN A 297 6.73 -33.30 -41.47
N PHE A 298 5.54 -33.02 -40.92
CA PHE A 298 4.33 -32.86 -41.73
C PHE A 298 4.38 -31.62 -42.63
N ARG A 299 5.03 -30.52 -42.20
CA ARG A 299 5.25 -29.33 -43.04
C ARG A 299 6.16 -29.63 -44.23
N GLU A 300 7.25 -30.37 -44.02
CA GLU A 300 8.11 -30.79 -45.12
C GLU A 300 7.36 -31.70 -46.10
N MET A 301 6.51 -32.58 -45.57
CA MET A 301 5.73 -33.51 -46.38
C MET A 301 4.67 -32.82 -47.25
N GLU A 302 4.09 -31.71 -46.81
CA GLU A 302 3.11 -30.96 -47.58
C GLU A 302 3.62 -30.52 -48.95
N GLN A 303 4.93 -30.26 -49.07
CA GLN A 303 5.55 -29.90 -50.34
C GLN A 303 5.52 -31.03 -51.38
N LEU A 304 5.29 -32.27 -50.94
CA LEU A 304 5.26 -33.48 -51.76
C LEU A 304 3.84 -33.90 -52.18
N ILE A 305 2.80 -33.24 -51.66
CA ILE A 305 1.40 -33.64 -51.86
C ILE A 305 0.61 -32.50 -52.48
N THR A 306 -0.02 -32.76 -53.63
CA THR A 306 -0.95 -31.81 -54.26
C THR A 306 -2.29 -31.76 -53.51
N PRO A 307 -3.03 -30.65 -53.55
CA PRO A 307 -4.32 -30.52 -52.87
C PRO A 307 -5.36 -31.60 -53.25
N ASP A 308 -5.29 -32.12 -54.48
CA ASP A 308 -6.19 -33.16 -54.99
C ASP A 308 -5.80 -34.59 -54.57
N HIS A 309 -4.65 -34.78 -53.92
CA HIS A 309 -4.20 -36.10 -53.50
C HIS A 309 -5.15 -36.66 -52.42
N PRO A 310 -5.55 -37.95 -52.46
CA PRO A 310 -6.43 -38.57 -51.46
C PRO A 310 -5.95 -38.52 -50.00
N LEU A 311 -4.69 -38.15 -49.76
CA LEU A 311 -4.06 -38.06 -48.43
C LEU A 311 -4.07 -36.62 -47.89
N ALA A 312 -4.28 -35.62 -48.76
CA ALA A 312 -4.28 -34.20 -48.42
C ALA A 312 -5.20 -33.84 -47.23
N PRO A 313 -6.48 -34.31 -47.16
CA PRO A 313 -7.33 -33.99 -46.01
C PRO A 313 -6.80 -34.57 -44.69
N TYR A 314 -6.20 -35.77 -44.70
CA TYR A 314 -5.62 -36.39 -43.51
C TYR A 314 -4.33 -35.70 -43.08
N LEU A 315 -3.48 -35.31 -44.03
CA LEU A 315 -2.29 -34.50 -43.74
C LEU A 315 -2.67 -33.16 -43.10
N LEU A 316 -3.67 -32.46 -43.65
CA LEU A 316 -4.12 -31.19 -43.10
C LEU A 316 -4.69 -31.36 -41.68
N LEU A 317 -5.49 -32.40 -41.44
CA LEU A 317 -5.98 -32.73 -40.10
C LEU A 317 -4.85 -33.05 -39.12
N SER A 318 -3.87 -33.86 -39.51
CA SER A 318 -2.72 -34.18 -38.65
C SER A 318 -1.92 -32.91 -38.29
N ARG A 319 -1.77 -31.97 -39.21
CA ARG A 319 -1.15 -30.66 -38.93
C ARG A 319 -1.97 -29.79 -37.98
N VAL A 320 -3.30 -29.81 -38.10
CA VAL A 320 -4.19 -29.13 -37.14
C VAL A 320 -4.03 -29.77 -35.76
N GLU A 321 -3.99 -31.09 -35.68
CA GLU A 321 -3.88 -31.85 -34.44
C GLU A 321 -2.52 -31.67 -33.76
N THR A 322 -1.42 -31.65 -34.51
CA THR A 322 -0.10 -31.32 -33.96
C THR A 322 -0.03 -29.86 -33.50
N ALA A 323 -0.64 -28.92 -34.23
CA ALA A 323 -0.74 -27.52 -33.80
C ALA A 323 -1.57 -27.37 -32.52
N LEU A 324 -2.68 -28.10 -32.38
CA LEU A 324 -3.48 -28.11 -31.15
C LEU A 324 -2.71 -28.76 -29.97
N ALA A 325 -2.05 -29.89 -30.20
CA ALA A 325 -1.28 -30.61 -29.17
C ALA A 325 -0.12 -29.76 -28.63
N THR A 326 0.49 -28.95 -29.51
CA THR A 326 1.61 -28.04 -29.17
C THR A 326 1.15 -26.63 -28.80
N LYS A 327 -0.17 -26.40 -28.68
CA LYS A 327 -0.81 -25.10 -28.36
C LYS A 327 -0.47 -23.95 -29.32
N GLN A 328 -0.11 -24.26 -30.56
CA GLN A 328 0.11 -23.30 -31.63
C GLN A 328 -1.22 -22.87 -32.26
N PHE A 329 -2.06 -22.18 -31.48
CA PHE A 329 -3.45 -21.89 -31.88
C PHE A 329 -3.58 -21.02 -33.13
N GLU A 330 -2.67 -20.07 -33.36
CA GLU A 330 -2.68 -19.30 -34.62
C GLU A 330 -2.44 -20.19 -35.84
N GLN A 331 -1.53 -21.15 -35.72
CA GLN A 331 -1.28 -22.11 -36.80
C GLN A 331 -2.49 -23.01 -37.03
N ALA A 332 -3.11 -23.52 -35.95
CA ALA A 332 -4.34 -24.31 -36.04
C ALA A 332 -5.46 -23.52 -36.74
N ARG A 333 -5.62 -22.23 -36.42
CA ARG A 333 -6.60 -21.33 -37.06
C ARG A 333 -6.35 -21.18 -38.56
N LEU A 334 -5.10 -20.94 -38.96
CA LEU A 334 -4.74 -20.79 -40.38
C LEU A 334 -5.04 -22.07 -41.16
N LEU A 335 -4.68 -23.23 -40.60
CA LEU A 335 -4.91 -24.53 -41.22
C LEU A 335 -6.40 -24.89 -41.32
N LEU A 336 -7.17 -24.62 -40.25
CA LEU A 336 -8.62 -24.89 -40.22
C LEU A 336 -9.41 -24.04 -41.22
N ASN A 337 -8.89 -22.85 -41.60
CA ASN A 337 -9.54 -21.94 -42.53
C ASN A 337 -9.19 -22.19 -44.01
N ARG A 338 -8.30 -23.15 -44.30
CA ARG A 338 -7.99 -23.52 -45.68
C ARG A 338 -9.21 -24.09 -46.40
N ASP A 339 -9.37 -23.66 -47.64
CA ASP A 339 -10.45 -24.06 -48.55
C ASP A 339 -9.91 -24.68 -49.86
N ASP A 340 -8.59 -24.80 -49.99
CA ASP A 340 -7.92 -25.41 -51.13
C ASP A 340 -7.90 -26.95 -51.11
N ILE A 341 -8.24 -27.56 -49.96
CA ILE A 341 -8.34 -29.02 -49.79
C ILE A 341 -9.79 -29.41 -49.46
N ALA A 342 -10.35 -30.35 -50.23
CA ALA A 342 -11.68 -30.90 -49.96
C ALA A 342 -11.67 -31.93 -48.82
N PHE A 343 -12.72 -31.92 -47.98
CA PHE A 343 -12.88 -32.85 -46.85
C PHE A 343 -14.05 -33.83 -47.11
N PRO A 344 -13.80 -35.02 -47.67
CA PRO A 344 -14.86 -35.99 -47.96
C PRO A 344 -15.33 -36.74 -46.70
N GLY A 345 -16.64 -36.99 -46.61
CA GLY A 345 -17.23 -37.87 -45.61
C GLY A 345 -16.94 -37.46 -44.17
N ASN A 346 -16.35 -38.36 -43.38
CA ASN A 346 -16.09 -38.15 -41.95
C ASN A 346 -14.99 -37.11 -41.66
N THR A 347 -14.09 -36.81 -42.60
CA THR A 347 -12.99 -35.85 -42.35
C THR A 347 -13.51 -34.43 -42.15
N GLN A 348 -14.65 -34.07 -42.76
CA GLN A 348 -15.30 -32.78 -42.52
C GLN A 348 -15.83 -32.66 -41.08
N LYS A 349 -16.44 -33.72 -40.55
CA LYS A 349 -16.91 -33.76 -39.15
C LYS A 349 -15.73 -33.70 -38.16
N ILE A 350 -14.61 -34.34 -38.49
CA ILE A 350 -13.38 -34.24 -37.69
C ILE A 350 -12.82 -32.81 -37.73
N ARG A 351 -12.80 -32.17 -38.90
CA ARG A 351 -12.40 -30.76 -39.00
C ARG A 351 -13.29 -29.86 -38.12
N GLU A 352 -14.61 -30.07 -38.12
CA GLU A 352 -15.55 -29.36 -37.25
C GLU A 352 -15.29 -29.62 -35.77
N LEU A 353 -14.93 -30.87 -35.41
CA LEU A 353 -14.52 -31.23 -34.05
C LEU A 353 -13.26 -30.45 -33.64
N ARG A 354 -12.23 -30.42 -34.52
CA ARG A 354 -10.99 -29.65 -34.29
C ARG A 354 -11.21 -28.14 -34.26
N GLN A 355 -12.23 -27.64 -34.96
CA GLN A 355 -12.67 -26.25 -34.84
C GLN A 355 -13.22 -25.96 -33.43
N GLY A 356 -14.01 -26.89 -32.87
CA GLY A 356 -14.45 -26.84 -31.47
C GLY A 356 -13.28 -26.87 -30.48
N ASP A 357 -12.32 -27.76 -30.70
CA ASP A 357 -11.08 -27.87 -29.93
C ASP A 357 -10.28 -26.56 -29.93
N TYR A 358 -10.14 -25.92 -31.10
CA TYR A 358 -9.50 -24.62 -31.26
C TYR A 358 -10.25 -23.52 -30.46
N TYR A 359 -11.58 -23.48 -30.54
CA TYR A 359 -12.35 -22.50 -29.77
C TYR A 359 -12.21 -22.71 -28.26
N ASN A 360 -12.16 -23.96 -27.81
CA ASN A 360 -11.92 -24.27 -26.40
C ASN A 360 -10.52 -23.84 -25.97
N GLY A 361 -9.49 -24.17 -26.75
CA GLY A 361 -8.10 -23.80 -26.47
C GLY A 361 -7.83 -22.29 -26.46
N THR A 362 -8.61 -21.51 -27.22
CA THR A 362 -8.54 -20.04 -27.26
C THR A 362 -9.55 -19.34 -26.34
N ALA A 363 -10.14 -20.07 -25.39
CA ALA A 363 -11.12 -19.56 -24.43
C ALA A 363 -12.38 -18.92 -25.05
N GLN A 364 -12.72 -19.24 -26.29
CA GLN A 364 -13.97 -18.86 -26.95
C GLN A 364 -15.10 -19.84 -26.59
N LEU A 365 -15.43 -19.90 -25.30
CA LEU A 365 -16.22 -20.98 -24.68
C LEU A 365 -17.62 -21.16 -25.27
N VAL A 366 -18.29 -20.07 -25.67
CA VAL A 366 -19.63 -20.15 -26.30
C VAL A 366 -19.54 -20.81 -27.67
N LYS A 367 -18.54 -20.45 -28.48
CA LYS A 367 -18.34 -21.06 -29.80
C LYS A 367 -17.95 -22.53 -29.66
N ALA A 368 -17.06 -22.85 -28.73
CA ALA A 368 -16.67 -24.23 -28.42
C ALA A 368 -17.89 -25.08 -28.03
N TYR A 369 -18.72 -24.58 -27.10
CA TYR A 369 -19.94 -25.25 -26.67
C TYR A 369 -20.88 -25.54 -27.86
N VAL A 370 -21.15 -24.54 -28.70
CA VAL A 370 -22.01 -24.72 -29.89
C VAL A 370 -21.42 -25.75 -30.85
N SER A 371 -20.12 -25.68 -31.14
CA SER A 371 -19.42 -26.64 -32.01
C SER A 371 -19.56 -28.08 -31.50
N TYR A 372 -19.34 -28.32 -30.20
CA TYR A 372 -19.48 -29.67 -29.65
C TYR A 372 -20.94 -30.15 -29.59
N VAL A 373 -21.89 -29.26 -29.27
CA VAL A 373 -23.33 -29.61 -29.24
C VAL A 373 -23.83 -30.06 -30.60
N LEU A 374 -23.37 -29.45 -31.69
CA LEU A 374 -23.71 -29.87 -33.05
C LEU A 374 -23.17 -31.27 -33.39
N LEU A 375 -22.17 -31.75 -32.65
CA LEU A 375 -21.54 -33.06 -32.82
C LEU A 375 -21.92 -34.08 -31.74
N LYS A 376 -22.73 -33.70 -30.74
CA LYS A 376 -23.01 -34.53 -29.55
C LYS A 376 -23.69 -35.86 -29.88
N ASP A 377 -24.56 -35.87 -30.89
CA ASP A 377 -25.34 -37.05 -31.30
C ASP A 377 -24.53 -37.95 -32.25
N SER A 378 -23.30 -37.54 -32.59
CA SER A 378 -22.35 -38.36 -33.33
C SER A 378 -21.52 -39.21 -32.36
N THR A 379 -21.24 -40.46 -32.74
CA THR A 379 -20.27 -41.30 -32.03
C THR A 379 -18.86 -40.70 -32.01
N LEU A 380 -18.62 -39.66 -32.81
CA LEU A 380 -17.32 -39.01 -32.99
C LEU A 380 -16.81 -38.36 -31.70
N LEU A 381 -17.65 -37.62 -30.98
CA LEU A 381 -17.21 -36.91 -29.77
C LEU A 381 -16.77 -37.89 -28.68
N HIS A 382 -17.52 -38.98 -28.50
CA HIS A 382 -17.18 -40.06 -27.58
C HIS A 382 -15.90 -40.80 -27.98
N ALA A 383 -15.62 -40.92 -29.28
CA ALA A 383 -14.41 -41.55 -29.78
C ALA A 383 -13.15 -40.67 -29.62
N HIS A 384 -13.26 -39.41 -29.20
CA HIS A 384 -12.11 -38.49 -29.08
C HIS A 384 -12.04 -37.87 -27.67
N PRO A 385 -11.32 -38.49 -26.72
CA PRO A 385 -11.26 -38.05 -25.31
C PRO A 385 -10.84 -36.60 -25.11
N TYR A 386 -9.92 -36.08 -25.94
CA TYR A 386 -9.49 -34.67 -25.89
C TYR A 386 -10.65 -33.71 -26.11
N SER A 387 -11.43 -33.94 -27.16
CA SER A 387 -12.56 -33.10 -27.53
C SER A 387 -13.73 -33.29 -26.56
N GLN A 388 -13.95 -34.52 -26.09
CA GLN A 388 -14.94 -34.79 -25.05
C GLN A 388 -14.60 -34.06 -23.74
N ASN A 389 -13.34 -33.99 -23.34
CA ASN A 389 -12.89 -33.19 -22.19
C ASN A 389 -13.22 -31.70 -22.38
N GLY A 390 -12.94 -31.15 -23.57
CA GLY A 390 -13.33 -29.79 -23.93
C GLY A 390 -14.84 -29.58 -23.82
N TYR A 391 -15.63 -30.54 -24.32
CA TYR A 391 -17.08 -30.49 -24.20
C TYR A 391 -17.56 -30.52 -22.74
N CYS A 392 -17.09 -31.45 -21.92
CA CYS A 392 -17.46 -31.54 -20.50
C CYS A 392 -17.13 -30.23 -19.75
N ASN A 393 -15.98 -29.61 -20.05
CA ASN A 393 -15.61 -28.31 -19.50
C ASN A 393 -16.57 -27.19 -19.94
N THR A 394 -16.94 -27.14 -21.22
CA THR A 394 -17.91 -26.14 -21.69
C THR A 394 -19.29 -26.32 -21.04
N ILE A 395 -19.77 -27.55 -20.84
CA ILE A 395 -21.04 -27.82 -20.14
C ILE A 395 -20.96 -27.34 -18.69
N TYR A 396 -19.85 -27.60 -18.01
CA TYR A 396 -19.61 -27.15 -16.63
C TYR A 396 -19.68 -25.62 -16.53
N LEU A 397 -19.00 -24.91 -17.43
CA LEU A 397 -18.97 -23.44 -17.45
C LEU A 397 -20.33 -22.82 -17.80
N GLN A 398 -21.17 -23.53 -18.55
CA GLN A 398 -22.58 -23.15 -18.79
C GLN A 398 -23.50 -23.49 -17.60
N LYS A 399 -22.96 -23.91 -16.44
CA LYS A 399 -23.68 -24.25 -15.22
C LYS A 399 -24.67 -25.41 -15.37
N LYS A 400 -24.47 -26.27 -16.38
CA LYS A 400 -25.26 -27.49 -16.61
C LYS A 400 -24.64 -28.66 -15.85
N PHE A 401 -24.61 -28.54 -14.53
CA PHE A 401 -23.76 -29.39 -13.69
C PHE A 401 -24.09 -30.88 -13.73
N GLU A 402 -25.37 -31.26 -13.79
CA GLU A 402 -25.76 -32.67 -13.90
C GLU A 402 -25.26 -33.31 -15.20
N GLN A 403 -25.37 -32.58 -16.33
CA GLN A 403 -24.85 -33.02 -17.62
C GLN A 403 -23.32 -33.08 -17.63
N ALA A 404 -22.65 -32.10 -16.99
CA ALA A 404 -21.20 -32.10 -16.86
C ALA A 404 -20.71 -33.32 -16.05
N ALA A 405 -21.37 -33.65 -14.94
CA ALA A 405 -21.05 -34.82 -14.14
C ALA A 405 -21.19 -36.13 -14.94
N SER A 406 -22.26 -36.27 -15.74
CA SER A 406 -22.41 -37.43 -16.65
C SER A 406 -21.30 -37.48 -17.69
N CYS A 407 -21.00 -36.35 -18.34
CA CYS A 407 -19.96 -36.24 -19.37
C CYS A 407 -18.58 -36.67 -18.84
N TYR A 408 -18.19 -36.20 -17.65
CA TYR A 408 -16.92 -36.58 -17.04
C TYR A 408 -16.89 -38.06 -16.62
N ARG A 409 -18.00 -38.64 -16.14
CA ARG A 409 -18.11 -40.07 -15.85
C ARG A 409 -17.92 -40.94 -17.10
N GLU A 410 -18.44 -40.50 -18.25
CA GLU A 410 -18.26 -41.18 -19.53
C GLU A 410 -16.85 -41.03 -20.09
N LEU A 411 -16.17 -39.91 -19.81
CA LEU A 411 -14.79 -39.66 -20.24
C LEU A 411 -13.78 -40.48 -19.42
N ALA A 412 -13.98 -40.59 -18.11
CA ALA A 412 -13.04 -41.23 -17.17
C ALA A 412 -12.49 -42.60 -17.63
N PRO A 413 -13.29 -43.60 -18.06
CA PRO A 413 -12.76 -44.91 -18.45
C PRO A 413 -11.88 -44.90 -19.71
N ARG A 414 -11.80 -43.77 -20.45
CA ARG A 414 -11.03 -43.63 -21.69
C ARG A 414 -9.71 -42.88 -21.50
N VAL A 415 -9.43 -42.41 -20.29
CA VAL A 415 -8.22 -41.66 -19.96
C VAL A 415 -7.33 -42.54 -19.07
N SER A 416 -6.14 -42.87 -19.57
CA SER A 416 -5.17 -43.70 -18.86
C SER A 416 -4.19 -42.91 -17.99
N ASP A 417 -3.98 -41.61 -18.29
CA ASP A 417 -3.12 -40.74 -17.50
C ASP A 417 -3.73 -40.50 -16.10
N THR A 418 -2.96 -40.83 -15.07
CA THR A 418 -3.44 -40.80 -13.67
C THR A 418 -3.74 -39.37 -13.21
N ALA A 419 -2.95 -38.38 -13.63
CA ALA A 419 -3.16 -36.99 -13.25
C ALA A 419 -4.44 -36.41 -13.88
N ALA A 420 -4.64 -36.65 -15.18
CA ALA A 420 -5.86 -36.26 -15.89
C ALA A 420 -7.10 -36.99 -15.33
N LEU A 421 -7.00 -38.29 -15.08
CA LEU A 421 -8.09 -39.08 -14.49
C LEU A 421 -8.49 -38.58 -13.10
N GLY A 422 -7.51 -38.20 -12.27
CA GLY A 422 -7.75 -37.58 -10.98
C GLY A 422 -8.54 -36.27 -11.12
N LEU A 423 -8.12 -35.38 -12.03
CA LEU A 423 -8.79 -34.09 -12.24
C LEU A 423 -10.19 -34.25 -12.85
N ILE A 424 -10.40 -35.25 -13.70
CA ILE A 424 -11.73 -35.63 -14.21
C ILE A 424 -12.61 -36.07 -13.04
N SER A 425 -12.11 -36.94 -12.16
CA SER A 425 -12.84 -37.42 -10.98
C SER A 425 -13.18 -36.29 -10.00
N TYR A 426 -12.24 -35.36 -9.80
CA TYR A 426 -12.47 -34.13 -9.05
C TYR A 426 -13.56 -33.26 -9.70
N ARG A 427 -13.51 -33.03 -11.02
CA ARG A 427 -14.52 -32.24 -11.75
C ARG A 427 -15.90 -32.89 -11.73
N THR A 428 -15.99 -34.22 -11.77
CA THR A 428 -17.24 -34.95 -11.54
C THR A 428 -17.82 -34.60 -10.16
N SER A 429 -17.01 -34.70 -9.10
CA SER A 429 -17.45 -34.42 -7.72
C SER A 429 -17.83 -32.94 -7.52
N MET A 430 -17.09 -32.02 -8.15
CA MET A 430 -17.44 -30.59 -8.15
C MET A 430 -18.76 -30.31 -8.87
N ALA A 431 -19.00 -30.95 -10.01
CA ALA A 431 -20.28 -30.81 -10.71
C ALA A 431 -21.42 -31.36 -9.85
N GLU A 432 -21.24 -32.52 -9.22
CA GLU A 432 -22.21 -33.11 -8.29
C GLU A 432 -22.52 -32.20 -7.10
N LEU A 433 -21.52 -31.52 -6.52
CA LEU A 433 -21.72 -30.56 -5.42
C LEU A 433 -22.72 -29.44 -5.74
N HIS A 434 -22.85 -29.03 -7.01
CA HIS A 434 -23.75 -27.93 -7.39
C HIS A 434 -25.23 -28.34 -7.44
N PHE A 435 -25.56 -29.63 -7.50
CA PHE A 435 -26.95 -30.10 -7.53
C PHE A 435 -27.26 -31.17 -6.47
N GLN A 436 -26.24 -31.74 -5.83
CA GLN A 436 -26.35 -32.59 -4.66
C GLN A 436 -25.93 -31.79 -3.43
N GLY A 437 -26.67 -31.89 -2.32
CA GLY A 437 -26.32 -31.15 -1.10
C GLY A 437 -24.91 -31.49 -0.61
N GLY A 438 -24.11 -30.49 -0.23
CA GLY A 438 -22.68 -30.67 0.08
C GLY A 438 -22.34 -31.75 1.12
N ASN A 439 -23.22 -32.07 2.08
CA ASN A 439 -22.98 -33.14 3.05
C ASN A 439 -22.93 -34.54 2.40
N THR A 440 -23.68 -34.77 1.32
CA THR A 440 -23.70 -36.08 0.64
C THR A 440 -22.46 -36.34 -0.20
N ILE A 441 -21.74 -35.30 -0.61
CA ILE A 441 -20.59 -35.39 -1.52
C ILE A 441 -19.23 -35.33 -0.82
N ILE A 442 -19.18 -35.13 0.51
CA ILE A 442 -17.92 -35.13 1.29
C ILE A 442 -17.14 -36.44 1.08
N SER A 443 -17.83 -37.58 1.05
CA SER A 443 -17.22 -38.89 0.77
C SER A 443 -16.74 -39.03 -0.68
N GLY A 444 -17.37 -38.32 -1.63
CA GLY A 444 -16.91 -38.20 -3.01
C GLY A 444 -15.52 -37.57 -3.09
N PHE A 445 -15.34 -36.40 -2.47
CA PHE A 445 -14.03 -35.75 -2.40
C PHE A 445 -13.00 -36.55 -1.60
N ALA A 446 -13.41 -37.22 -0.52
CA ALA A 446 -12.51 -38.11 0.24
C ALA A 446 -11.96 -39.24 -0.66
N ARG A 447 -12.82 -39.90 -1.45
CA ARG A 447 -12.39 -40.95 -2.39
C ARG A 447 -11.42 -40.43 -3.45
N VAL A 448 -11.61 -39.21 -3.96
CA VAL A 448 -10.68 -38.61 -4.92
C VAL A 448 -9.34 -38.31 -4.26
N ALA A 449 -9.33 -37.77 -3.03
CA ALA A 449 -8.11 -37.53 -2.26
C ALA A 449 -7.34 -38.82 -2.00
N ASP A 450 -8.03 -39.89 -1.60
CA ASP A 450 -7.43 -41.19 -1.28
C ASP A 450 -6.95 -41.95 -2.53
N ALA A 451 -7.66 -41.85 -3.65
CA ALA A 451 -7.34 -42.57 -4.88
C ALA A 451 -6.21 -41.91 -5.69
N PHE A 452 -6.00 -40.60 -5.53
CA PHE A 452 -4.99 -39.83 -6.27
C PHE A 452 -4.08 -39.01 -5.33
N PRO A 453 -3.40 -39.66 -4.37
CA PRO A 453 -2.49 -38.96 -3.47
C PRO A 453 -1.36 -38.29 -4.25
N ASP A 454 -0.79 -37.21 -3.70
CA ASP A 454 0.32 -36.45 -4.30
C ASP A 454 0.06 -35.84 -5.69
N THR A 455 -1.19 -35.85 -6.16
CA THR A 455 -1.61 -35.17 -7.39
C THR A 455 -2.32 -33.84 -7.11
N GLU A 456 -2.50 -33.02 -8.15
CA GLU A 456 -3.35 -31.82 -8.09
C GLU A 456 -4.76 -32.15 -7.62
N ALA A 457 -5.34 -33.21 -8.19
CA ALA A 457 -6.70 -33.62 -7.91
C ALA A 457 -6.88 -34.03 -6.45
N GLY A 458 -5.95 -34.83 -5.92
CA GLY A 458 -6.02 -35.27 -4.53
C GLY A 458 -5.92 -34.11 -3.56
N SER A 459 -4.98 -33.18 -3.79
CA SER A 459 -4.80 -32.00 -2.95
C SER A 459 -6.02 -31.06 -3.01
N ARG A 460 -6.58 -30.80 -4.19
CA ARG A 460 -7.79 -29.97 -4.34
C ARG A 460 -9.02 -30.65 -3.75
N ALA A 461 -9.13 -31.97 -3.89
CA ALA A 461 -10.21 -32.74 -3.27
C ALA A 461 -10.12 -32.68 -1.73
N ALA A 462 -8.93 -32.78 -1.15
CA ALA A 462 -8.73 -32.61 0.28
C ALA A 462 -9.10 -31.20 0.77
N ILE A 463 -8.76 -30.15 0.01
CA ILE A 463 -9.20 -28.77 0.28
C ILE A 463 -10.73 -28.69 0.28
N LYS A 464 -11.40 -29.19 -0.77
CA LYS A 464 -12.86 -29.12 -0.86
C LYS A 464 -13.57 -29.96 0.19
N GLN A 465 -13.03 -31.13 0.53
CA GLN A 465 -13.51 -31.92 1.66
C GLN A 465 -13.43 -31.12 2.98
N THR A 466 -12.32 -30.40 3.19
CA THR A 466 -12.11 -29.54 4.36
C THR A 466 -13.07 -28.35 4.36
N ASP A 467 -13.27 -27.69 3.20
CA ASP A 467 -14.25 -26.61 3.02
C ASP A 467 -15.64 -27.07 3.50
N LEU A 468 -16.13 -28.20 2.97
CA LEU A 468 -17.46 -28.70 3.27
C LEU A 468 -17.60 -29.08 4.75
N LYS A 469 -16.62 -29.80 5.33
CA LYS A 469 -16.64 -30.16 6.76
C LYS A 469 -16.72 -28.92 7.66
N PHE A 470 -15.95 -27.87 7.35
CA PHE A 470 -16.01 -26.61 8.09
C PHE A 470 -17.34 -25.88 7.92
N LEU A 471 -17.87 -25.83 6.69
CA LEU A 471 -19.14 -25.15 6.40
C LEU A 471 -20.34 -25.81 7.11
N TYR A 472 -20.34 -27.14 7.24
CA TYR A 472 -21.41 -27.89 7.93
C TYR A 472 -21.22 -28.01 9.44
N ASN A 473 -19.99 -27.85 9.95
CA ASN A 473 -19.70 -27.91 11.38
C ASN A 473 -18.72 -26.81 11.78
N THR A 474 -19.23 -25.70 12.31
CA THR A 474 -18.40 -24.55 12.72
C THR A 474 -17.46 -24.87 13.89
N ASN A 475 -17.76 -25.90 14.70
CA ASN A 475 -16.84 -26.35 15.76
C ASN A 475 -15.59 -27.04 15.19
N TRP A 476 -15.56 -27.26 13.88
CA TRP A 476 -14.42 -27.85 13.17
C TRP A 476 -13.38 -26.81 12.74
N GLY A 477 -13.51 -25.54 13.15
CA GLY A 477 -12.61 -24.47 12.71
C GLY A 477 -11.13 -24.73 13.00
N LYS A 478 -10.77 -25.18 14.21
CA LYS A 478 -9.36 -25.49 14.50
C LYS A 478 -8.84 -26.64 13.64
N GLN A 479 -9.62 -27.72 13.53
CA GLN A 479 -9.27 -28.88 12.71
C GLN A 479 -9.17 -28.51 11.22
N ALA A 480 -10.07 -27.66 10.72
CA ALA A 480 -10.02 -27.18 9.35
C ALA A 480 -8.73 -26.39 9.08
N ALA A 481 -8.35 -25.49 9.98
CA ALA A 481 -7.10 -24.74 9.88
C ALA A 481 -5.88 -25.68 9.88
N ASP A 482 -5.84 -26.65 10.79
CA ASP A 482 -4.75 -27.64 10.85
C ASP A 482 -4.68 -28.49 9.56
N GLN A 483 -5.82 -28.85 8.98
CA GLN A 483 -5.90 -29.60 7.71
C GLN A 483 -5.44 -28.75 6.52
N TYR A 484 -5.85 -27.48 6.43
CA TYR A 484 -5.35 -26.59 5.39
C TYR A 484 -3.83 -26.40 5.49
N ASN A 485 -3.31 -26.25 6.71
CA ASN A 485 -1.87 -26.17 6.95
C ASN A 485 -1.14 -27.43 6.47
N GLN A 486 -1.67 -28.61 6.79
CA GLN A 486 -1.13 -29.89 6.34
C GLN A 486 -1.11 -29.99 4.80
N ILE A 487 -2.21 -29.63 4.14
CA ILE A 487 -2.29 -29.65 2.68
C ILE A 487 -1.30 -28.67 2.05
N ALA A 488 -1.15 -27.48 2.63
CA ALA A 488 -0.16 -26.50 2.19
C ALA A 488 1.28 -27.02 2.34
N ALA A 489 1.56 -27.82 3.38
CA ALA A 489 2.88 -28.40 3.61
C ALA A 489 3.22 -29.58 2.68
N THR A 490 2.23 -30.35 2.23
CA THR A 490 2.45 -31.56 1.42
C THR A 490 2.22 -31.35 -0.08
N SER A 491 1.45 -30.35 -0.48
CA SER A 491 1.15 -30.09 -1.90
C SER A 491 2.37 -29.60 -2.66
N VAL A 492 2.67 -30.24 -3.79
CA VAL A 492 3.75 -29.83 -4.71
C VAL A 492 3.36 -28.65 -5.61
N LEU A 493 2.08 -28.28 -5.66
CA LEU A 493 1.57 -27.24 -6.56
C LEU A 493 1.37 -25.92 -5.83
N ARG A 494 2.12 -24.91 -6.26
CA ARG A 494 2.08 -23.55 -5.69
C ARG A 494 0.67 -22.93 -5.62
N PRO A 495 -0.22 -23.04 -6.64
CA PRO A 495 -1.58 -22.50 -6.53
C PRO A 495 -2.42 -23.17 -5.44
N THR A 496 -2.25 -24.48 -5.26
CA THR A 496 -2.95 -25.26 -4.23
C THR A 496 -2.44 -24.91 -2.83
N VAL A 497 -1.12 -24.75 -2.68
CA VAL A 497 -0.51 -24.25 -1.43
C VAL A 497 -1.05 -22.87 -1.09
N ALA A 498 -1.16 -21.99 -2.10
CA ALA A 498 -1.71 -20.65 -1.91
C ALA A 498 -3.18 -20.69 -1.44
N GLU A 499 -4.02 -21.48 -2.12
CA GLU A 499 -5.43 -21.65 -1.76
C GLU A 499 -5.59 -22.16 -0.33
N ALA A 500 -4.85 -23.22 0.05
CA ALA A 500 -4.90 -23.78 1.39
C ALA A 500 -4.43 -22.77 2.45
N SER A 501 -3.29 -22.11 2.22
CA SER A 501 -2.73 -21.12 3.16
C SER A 501 -3.69 -19.94 3.39
N PHE A 502 -4.36 -19.46 2.34
CA PHE A 502 -5.33 -18.38 2.48
C PHE A 502 -6.60 -18.83 3.21
N LYS A 503 -7.09 -20.04 2.92
CA LYS A 503 -8.24 -20.61 3.65
C LYS A 503 -7.92 -20.85 5.12
N GLU A 504 -6.69 -21.24 5.46
CA GLU A 504 -6.23 -21.31 6.85
C GLU A 504 -6.40 -19.96 7.55
N ALA A 505 -5.90 -18.87 6.95
CA ALA A 505 -6.02 -17.52 7.51
C ALA A 505 -7.49 -17.07 7.66
N ILE A 506 -8.35 -17.37 6.67
CA ILE A 506 -9.79 -17.09 6.76
C ILE A 506 -10.40 -17.84 7.95
N VAL A 507 -10.10 -19.13 8.12
CA VAL A 507 -10.67 -19.90 9.23
C VAL A 507 -10.23 -19.37 10.59
N TRP A 508 -8.95 -19.03 10.77
CA TRP A 508 -8.48 -18.40 12.02
C TRP A 508 -9.20 -17.09 12.32
N SER A 509 -9.44 -16.27 11.29
CA SER A 509 -10.22 -15.04 11.40
C SER A 509 -11.67 -15.32 11.84
N LEU A 510 -12.34 -16.29 11.20
CA LEU A 510 -13.74 -16.64 11.46
C LEU A 510 -13.97 -17.21 12.87
N ILE A 511 -12.97 -17.85 13.48
CA ILE A 511 -13.04 -18.34 14.86
C ILE A 511 -12.52 -17.32 15.89
N GLY A 512 -12.28 -16.08 15.48
CA GLY A 512 -11.92 -14.96 16.37
C GLY A 512 -10.42 -14.81 16.67
N GLN A 513 -9.55 -15.63 16.09
CA GLN A 513 -8.09 -15.56 16.26
C GLN A 513 -7.46 -14.61 15.24
N LYS A 514 -7.87 -13.33 15.27
CA LYS A 514 -7.49 -12.33 14.26
C LYS A 514 -5.98 -12.08 14.18
N GLY A 515 -5.28 -12.03 15.31
CA GLY A 515 -3.81 -11.87 15.33
C GLY A 515 -3.09 -12.96 14.55
N LYS A 516 -3.49 -14.24 14.73
CA LYS A 516 -2.92 -15.37 13.97
C LYS A 516 -3.27 -15.30 12.48
N ALA A 517 -4.50 -14.91 12.15
CA ALA A 517 -4.89 -14.70 10.76
C ALA A 517 -4.03 -13.62 10.08
N ILE A 518 -3.76 -12.51 10.77
CA ILE A 518 -2.92 -11.42 10.25
C ILE A 518 -1.48 -11.89 10.03
N GLU A 519 -0.88 -12.63 10.97
CA GLU A 519 0.45 -13.22 10.80
C GLU A 519 0.54 -14.10 9.54
N LEU A 520 -0.43 -15.01 9.37
CA LEU A 520 -0.52 -15.88 8.20
C LEU A 520 -0.70 -15.09 6.90
N LEU A 521 -1.49 -14.00 6.92
CA LEU A 521 -1.69 -13.14 5.74
C LEU A 521 -0.42 -12.37 5.37
N THR A 522 0.31 -11.85 6.36
CA THR A 522 1.59 -11.17 6.12
C THR A 522 2.61 -12.12 5.48
N ASP A 523 2.71 -13.35 5.99
CA ASP A 523 3.57 -14.38 5.40
C ASP A 523 3.10 -14.80 4.01
N PHE A 524 1.80 -14.95 3.81
CA PHE A 524 1.20 -15.26 2.51
C PHE A 524 1.56 -14.19 1.47
N LEU A 525 1.34 -12.91 1.78
CA LEU A 525 1.61 -11.80 0.86
C LEU A 525 3.09 -11.68 0.49
N ARG A 526 4.00 -12.08 1.39
CA ARG A 526 5.44 -12.16 1.12
C ARG A 526 5.77 -13.30 0.15
N ASN A 527 5.17 -14.47 0.34
CA ASN A 527 5.52 -15.71 -0.37
C ASN A 527 4.77 -15.89 -1.70
N PHE A 528 3.59 -15.27 -1.86
CA PHE A 528 2.69 -15.45 -3.00
C PHE A 528 2.45 -14.15 -3.79
N ARG A 529 3.55 -13.49 -4.21
CA ARG A 529 3.50 -12.21 -4.93
C ARG A 529 2.77 -12.24 -6.28
N ILE A 530 2.73 -13.38 -6.96
CA ILE A 530 2.13 -13.57 -8.30
C ILE A 530 0.95 -14.56 -8.21
N SER A 531 0.16 -14.52 -7.13
CA SER A 531 -1.01 -15.39 -6.96
C SER A 531 -2.29 -14.65 -7.32
N ASP A 532 -3.23 -15.32 -7.99
CA ASP A 532 -4.57 -14.79 -8.28
C ASP A 532 -5.40 -14.52 -7.02
N ILE A 533 -5.00 -15.10 -5.87
CA ILE A 533 -5.65 -14.94 -4.57
C ILE A 533 -5.06 -13.75 -3.77
N ARG A 534 -3.94 -13.19 -4.24
CA ARG A 534 -3.19 -12.16 -3.51
C ARG A 534 -4.04 -10.95 -3.12
N ASP A 535 -4.88 -10.46 -4.03
CA ASP A 535 -5.67 -9.27 -3.78
C ASP A 535 -6.79 -9.54 -2.77
N SER A 536 -7.39 -10.74 -2.78
CA SER A 536 -8.32 -11.17 -1.74
C SER A 536 -7.63 -11.34 -0.38
N ALA A 537 -6.37 -11.78 -0.34
CA ALA A 537 -5.59 -11.87 0.90
C ALA A 537 -5.25 -10.49 1.46
N LEU A 538 -4.86 -9.56 0.60
CA LEU A 538 -4.60 -8.16 0.97
C LEU A 538 -5.88 -7.48 1.45
N ALA A 539 -7.01 -7.74 0.81
CA ALA A 539 -8.32 -7.28 1.23
C ALA A 539 -8.70 -7.80 2.63
N LEU A 540 -8.50 -9.09 2.92
CA LEU A 540 -8.75 -9.63 4.26
C LEU A 540 -7.82 -8.98 5.31
N LEU A 541 -6.56 -8.72 4.96
CA LEU A 541 -5.64 -8.02 5.86
C LEU A 541 -6.15 -6.60 6.17
N ILE A 542 -6.60 -5.85 5.17
CA ILE A 542 -7.16 -4.50 5.35
C ILE A 542 -8.43 -4.55 6.23
N ASP A 543 -9.26 -5.57 6.10
CA ASP A 543 -10.47 -5.75 6.90
C ASP A 543 -10.16 -6.07 8.38
N LEU A 544 -9.13 -6.89 8.64
CA LEU A 544 -8.80 -7.35 9.99
C LEU A 544 -7.93 -6.38 10.79
N LEU A 545 -6.99 -5.71 10.13
CA LEU A 545 -5.93 -4.95 10.77
C LEU A 545 -6.46 -3.82 11.69
N PRO A 546 -7.46 -3.01 11.30
CA PRO A 546 -7.96 -1.93 12.15
C PRO A 546 -8.51 -2.44 13.48
N GLY A 547 -9.37 -3.46 13.44
CA GLY A 547 -9.98 -4.02 14.64
C GLY A 547 -8.97 -4.68 15.57
N GLU A 548 -7.90 -5.25 15.04
CA GLU A 548 -6.84 -5.86 15.87
C GLU A 548 -5.94 -4.80 16.53
N ILE A 549 -5.55 -3.75 15.79
CA ILE A 549 -4.80 -2.62 16.36
C ILE A 549 -5.62 -1.96 17.49
N GLU A 550 -6.91 -1.71 17.26
CA GLU A 550 -7.82 -1.16 18.28
C GLU A 550 -7.88 -2.03 19.54
N ARG A 551 -7.99 -3.35 19.36
CA ARG A 551 -8.04 -4.31 20.47
C ARG A 551 -6.75 -4.24 21.29
N LEU A 552 -5.58 -4.24 20.63
CA LEU A 552 -4.27 -4.16 21.29
C LEU A 552 -4.11 -2.85 22.08
N ILE A 553 -4.52 -1.71 21.52
CA ILE A 553 -4.49 -0.41 22.20
C ILE A 553 -5.41 -0.42 23.43
N LYS A 554 -6.65 -0.94 23.29
CA LYS A 554 -7.61 -1.06 24.40
C LYS A 554 -7.12 -1.97 25.53
N GLU A 555 -6.36 -3.01 25.20
CA GLU A 555 -5.71 -3.92 26.18
C GLU A 555 -4.42 -3.34 26.79
N GLY A 556 -4.02 -2.13 26.41
CA GLY A 556 -2.77 -1.50 26.89
C GLY A 556 -1.50 -2.04 26.22
N LYS A 557 -1.61 -2.92 25.23
CA LYS A 557 -0.50 -3.49 24.44
C LYS A 557 -0.07 -2.54 23.32
N ASN A 558 0.23 -1.30 23.68
CA ASN A 558 0.54 -0.24 22.73
C ASN A 558 1.74 -0.58 21.83
N MET A 559 2.80 -1.20 22.38
CA MET A 559 3.97 -1.57 21.57
C MET A 559 3.63 -2.59 20.47
N GLU A 560 2.83 -3.61 20.78
CA GLU A 560 2.39 -4.61 19.78
C GLU A 560 1.55 -3.95 18.67
N ALA A 561 0.64 -3.05 19.04
CA ALA A 561 -0.17 -2.29 18.10
C ALA A 561 0.71 -1.44 17.14
N LEU A 562 1.73 -0.76 17.69
CA LEU A 562 2.66 0.05 16.91
C LEU A 562 3.52 -0.78 15.97
N VAL A 563 4.01 -1.94 16.42
CA VAL A 563 4.76 -2.88 15.57
C VAL A 563 3.88 -3.33 14.41
N LEU A 564 2.63 -3.71 14.70
CA LEU A 564 1.68 -4.18 13.71
C LEU A 564 1.33 -3.09 12.68
N ALA A 565 1.11 -1.85 13.12
CA ALA A 565 0.90 -0.70 12.23
C ALA A 565 2.13 -0.44 11.35
N LYS A 566 3.34 -0.49 11.92
CA LYS A 566 4.58 -0.24 11.19
C LYS A 566 4.88 -1.31 10.13
N GLN A 567 4.62 -2.57 10.43
CA GLN A 567 4.76 -3.68 9.47
C GLN A 567 3.86 -3.50 8.24
N ASN A 568 2.72 -2.83 8.42
CA ASN A 568 1.69 -2.63 7.39
C ASN A 568 1.57 -1.17 6.94
N ARG A 569 2.66 -0.39 7.03
CA ARG A 569 2.68 1.06 6.75
C ARG A 569 2.12 1.44 5.37
N GLU A 570 2.28 0.58 4.36
CA GLU A 570 1.85 0.85 2.99
C GLU A 570 0.32 0.98 2.90
N LEU A 571 -0.43 0.26 3.74
CA LEU A 571 -1.90 0.34 3.77
C LEU A 571 -2.37 1.72 4.26
N PHE A 572 -1.62 2.34 5.16
CA PHE A 572 -1.88 3.70 5.64
C PHE A 572 -1.45 4.74 4.62
N GLN A 573 -0.32 4.53 3.95
CA GLN A 573 0.17 5.43 2.89
C GLN A 573 -0.80 5.51 1.70
N ASN A 574 -1.47 4.39 1.39
CA ASN A 574 -2.46 4.33 0.31
C ASN A 574 -3.85 4.80 0.75
N ASN A 575 -4.02 5.31 1.99
CA ASN A 575 -5.32 5.71 2.56
C ASN A 575 -6.38 4.59 2.55
N TRP A 576 -5.97 3.32 2.56
CA TRP A 576 -6.91 2.19 2.63
C TRP A 576 -7.43 1.91 4.05
N ILE A 577 -6.84 2.57 5.06
CA ILE A 577 -7.20 2.47 6.47
C ILE A 577 -7.60 3.84 7.00
N SER A 578 -8.62 3.87 7.86
CA SER A 578 -9.21 5.10 8.42
C SER A 578 -8.22 6.01 9.16
N LEU A 579 -8.37 7.33 8.97
CA LEU A 579 -7.67 8.38 9.72
C LEU A 579 -7.94 8.30 11.23
N GLN A 580 -9.10 7.78 11.66
CA GLN A 580 -9.41 7.62 13.08
C GLN A 580 -8.45 6.63 13.76
N LEU A 581 -8.03 5.58 13.05
CA LEU A 581 -7.04 4.63 13.57
C LEU A 581 -5.65 5.28 13.71
N LEU A 582 -5.28 6.17 12.79
CA LEU A 582 -4.03 6.92 12.88
C LEU A 582 -3.98 7.80 14.14
N ALA A 583 -5.10 8.41 14.54
CA ALA A 583 -5.17 9.18 15.79
C ALA A 583 -4.90 8.30 17.02
N GLN A 584 -5.45 7.09 17.06
CA GLN A 584 -5.19 6.14 18.14
C GLN A 584 -3.74 5.63 18.14
N ILE A 585 -3.15 5.43 16.95
CA ILE A 585 -1.73 5.08 16.80
C ILE A 585 -0.84 6.22 17.33
N ALA A 586 -1.17 7.48 17.06
CA ALA A 586 -0.44 8.63 17.59
C ALA A 586 -0.51 8.66 19.13
N GLU A 587 -1.68 8.41 19.70
CA GLU A 587 -1.87 8.30 21.15
C GLU A 587 -1.05 7.13 21.74
N ALA A 588 -1.01 5.99 21.05
CA ALA A 588 -0.20 4.84 21.45
C ALA A 588 1.30 5.17 21.44
N TYR A 589 1.81 5.89 20.43
CA TYR A 589 3.20 6.40 20.43
C TYR A 589 3.48 7.30 21.64
N GLN A 590 2.56 8.21 21.96
CA GLN A 590 2.69 9.11 23.10
C GLN A 590 2.71 8.35 24.43
N LYS A 591 1.82 7.35 24.62
CA LYS A 591 1.78 6.50 25.83
C LYS A 591 3.05 5.67 26.03
N VAL A 592 3.72 5.28 24.94
CA VAL A 592 4.99 4.52 24.98
C VAL A 592 6.20 5.44 25.17
N GLY A 593 6.05 6.76 25.01
CA GLY A 593 7.13 7.74 25.14
C GLY A 593 7.89 8.01 23.84
N ILE A 594 7.35 7.62 22.69
CA ILE A 594 7.93 7.89 21.36
C ILE A 594 7.33 9.18 20.80
N TYR A 595 7.59 10.28 21.47
CA TYR A 595 6.93 11.57 21.23
C TYR A 595 7.17 12.13 19.82
N SER A 596 8.36 11.91 19.24
CA SER A 596 8.70 12.41 17.91
C SER A 596 7.82 11.80 16.80
N GLU A 597 7.48 10.51 16.92
CA GLU A 597 6.60 9.85 15.95
C GLU A 597 5.14 10.24 16.20
N ALA A 598 4.72 10.37 17.47
CA ALA A 598 3.39 10.89 17.81
C ALA A 598 3.16 12.28 17.17
N GLN A 599 4.13 13.19 17.30
CA GLN A 599 4.08 14.51 16.66
C GLN A 599 3.93 14.39 15.15
N ARG A 600 4.74 13.56 14.47
CA ARG A 600 4.63 13.38 13.00
C ARG A 600 3.25 12.90 12.57
N VAL A 601 2.65 11.97 13.30
CA VAL A 601 1.31 11.46 12.97
C VAL A 601 0.25 12.53 13.22
N TYR A 602 0.32 13.28 14.33
CA TYR A 602 -0.61 14.40 14.56
C TYR A 602 -0.48 15.50 13.51
N LEU A 603 0.73 15.79 13.04
CA LEU A 603 0.97 16.73 11.95
C LEU A 603 0.35 16.27 10.64
N TYR A 604 0.48 14.98 10.32
CA TYR A 604 -0.20 14.38 9.16
C TYR A 604 -1.72 14.46 9.29
N LEU A 605 -2.27 14.17 10.48
CA LEU A 605 -3.71 14.28 10.74
C LEU A 605 -4.22 15.71 10.57
N LEU A 606 -3.45 16.72 10.97
CA LEU A 606 -3.79 18.13 10.76
C LEU A 606 -3.85 18.52 9.27
N GLU A 607 -2.98 17.93 8.44
CA GLU A 607 -2.96 18.17 7.00
C GLU A 607 -4.14 17.51 6.29
N MET A 608 -4.43 16.25 6.64
CA MET A 608 -5.42 15.42 5.96
C MET A 608 -6.86 15.60 6.46
N SER A 609 -7.04 16.23 7.62
CA SER A 609 -8.38 16.43 8.19
C SER A 609 -9.03 17.72 7.69
N ASP A 610 -10.36 17.66 7.60
CA ASP A 610 -11.23 18.82 7.40
C ASP A 610 -10.96 19.90 8.47
N VAL A 611 -11.13 21.17 8.09
CA VAL A 611 -10.77 22.34 8.93
C VAL A 611 -11.45 22.32 10.30
N ASP A 612 -12.70 21.84 10.35
CA ASP A 612 -13.51 21.68 11.57
C ASP A 612 -13.02 20.56 12.49
N LYS A 613 -12.32 19.55 11.96
CA LYS A 613 -11.79 18.41 12.73
C LYS A 613 -10.34 18.57 13.14
N ARG A 614 -9.65 19.63 12.70
CA ARG A 614 -8.22 19.85 13.01
C ARG A 614 -7.98 20.22 14.47
N GLU A 615 -8.90 20.96 15.10
CA GLU A 615 -8.72 21.48 16.46
C GLU A 615 -8.31 20.38 17.45
N GLN A 616 -8.99 19.24 17.42
CA GLN A 616 -8.81 18.12 18.36
C GLN A 616 -7.39 17.52 18.38
N TYR A 617 -6.58 17.76 17.35
CA TYR A 617 -5.23 17.22 17.25
C TYR A 617 -4.14 18.16 17.78
N PHE A 618 -4.47 19.44 18.03
CA PHE A 618 -3.48 20.42 18.51
C PHE A 618 -3.03 20.14 19.94
N LEU A 619 -3.95 19.88 20.88
CA LEU A 619 -3.56 19.64 22.26
C LEU A 619 -2.65 18.39 22.42
N PRO A 620 -2.97 17.23 21.82
CA PRO A 620 -2.06 16.09 21.83
C PRO A 620 -0.69 16.39 21.20
N LEU A 621 -0.66 17.15 20.09
CA LEU A 621 0.58 17.58 19.44
C LEU A 621 1.44 18.46 20.35
N VAL A 622 0.84 19.48 20.97
CA VAL A 622 1.51 20.40 21.91
C VAL A 622 2.04 19.64 23.12
N ARG A 623 1.24 18.71 23.66
CA ARG A 623 1.69 17.83 24.76
C ARG A 623 2.88 16.97 24.34
N ALA A 624 2.83 16.34 23.17
CA ALA A 624 3.95 15.52 22.68
C ALA A 624 5.22 16.35 22.48
N ALA A 625 5.13 17.61 22.05
CA ALA A 625 6.27 18.53 21.98
C ALA A 625 6.81 18.88 23.37
N PHE A 626 5.92 19.13 24.33
CA PHE A 626 6.28 19.46 25.71
C PHE A 626 7.01 18.29 26.40
N GLU A 627 6.46 17.07 26.30
CA GLU A 627 7.03 15.86 26.90
C GLU A 627 8.38 15.48 26.26
N GLN A 628 8.59 15.81 24.98
CA GLN A 628 9.89 15.65 24.33
C GLN A 628 10.93 16.67 24.81
N GLY A 629 10.51 17.75 25.47
CA GLY A 629 11.39 18.88 25.85
C GLY A 629 11.63 19.87 24.71
N GLU A 630 10.87 19.80 23.61
CA GLU A 630 10.97 20.71 22.47
C GLU A 630 10.16 21.99 22.73
N TYR A 631 10.54 22.76 23.74
CA TYR A 631 9.79 23.92 24.23
C TYR A 631 9.56 25.02 23.17
N SER A 632 10.45 25.14 22.18
CA SER A 632 10.22 26.05 21.05
C SER A 632 9.02 25.63 20.20
N LEU A 633 8.82 24.31 20.00
CA LEU A 633 7.70 23.79 19.23
C LEU A 633 6.38 23.92 19.99
N VAL A 634 6.40 23.84 21.32
CA VAL A 634 5.23 24.13 22.17
C VAL A 634 4.72 25.54 21.89
N GLU A 635 5.62 26.53 21.83
CA GLU A 635 5.26 27.92 21.50
C GLU A 635 4.76 28.07 20.06
N ASP A 636 5.43 27.44 19.08
CA ASP A 636 5.02 27.49 17.68
C ASP A 636 3.59 26.92 17.50
N PHE A 637 3.35 25.69 17.98
CA PHE A 637 2.06 25.03 17.85
C PHE A 637 0.97 25.70 18.68
N GLY A 638 1.31 26.15 19.89
CA GLY A 638 0.36 26.84 20.76
C GLY A 638 -0.05 28.22 20.24
N SER A 639 0.86 28.93 19.56
CA SER A 639 0.53 30.21 18.91
C SER A 639 -0.36 29.99 17.68
N GLN A 640 -0.07 28.95 16.89
CA GLN A 640 -0.91 28.56 15.76
C GLN A 640 -2.31 28.15 16.21
N TYR A 641 -2.43 27.40 17.31
CA TYR A 641 -3.73 27.08 17.89
C TYR A 641 -4.48 28.35 18.27
N ASN A 642 -3.85 29.27 19.01
CA ASN A 642 -4.51 30.51 19.43
C ASN A 642 -4.95 31.39 18.25
N TYR A 643 -4.19 31.40 17.16
CA TYR A 643 -4.54 32.13 15.94
C TYR A 643 -5.78 31.55 15.24
N ASN A 644 -5.84 30.22 15.12
CA ASN A 644 -6.92 29.54 14.37
C ASN A 644 -8.15 29.21 15.24
N TYR A 645 -7.95 28.97 16.52
CA TYR A 645 -8.92 28.40 17.48
C TYR A 645 -8.84 29.11 18.84
N GLY A 646 -8.65 30.44 18.86
CA GLY A 646 -8.50 31.21 20.11
C GLY A 646 -9.70 31.16 21.07
N GLN A 647 -10.86 30.69 20.62
CA GLN A 647 -12.05 30.41 21.45
C GLN A 647 -12.33 28.91 21.59
N GLY A 648 -11.38 28.07 21.21
CA GLY A 648 -11.49 26.62 21.20
C GLY A 648 -11.44 26.00 22.60
N ASN A 649 -11.84 24.74 22.69
CA ASN A 649 -12.02 24.04 23.96
C ASN A 649 -10.69 23.79 24.69
N ASP A 650 -9.60 23.67 23.95
CA ASP A 650 -8.27 23.35 24.48
C ASP A 650 -7.42 24.59 24.79
N ASN A 651 -7.96 25.80 24.61
CA ASN A 651 -7.20 27.05 24.74
C ASN A 651 -6.48 27.18 26.08
N LEU A 652 -7.17 26.93 27.20
CA LEU A 652 -6.56 27.02 28.53
C LEU A 652 -5.46 25.95 28.74
N ALA A 653 -5.70 24.72 28.27
CA ALA A 653 -4.73 23.63 28.42
C ALA A 653 -3.45 23.89 27.60
N ILE A 654 -3.61 24.42 26.38
CA ILE A 654 -2.49 24.81 25.53
C ILE A 654 -1.76 26.00 26.12
N LEU A 655 -2.47 27.02 26.62
CA LEU A 655 -1.88 28.17 27.31
C LEU A 655 -1.03 27.75 28.51
N LEU A 656 -1.50 26.80 29.32
CA LEU A 656 -0.74 26.26 30.44
C LEU A 656 0.56 25.59 29.98
N LEU A 657 0.53 24.77 28.92
CA LEU A 657 1.73 24.11 28.38
C LEU A 657 2.74 25.13 27.84
N ARG A 658 2.25 26.17 27.17
CA ARG A 658 3.05 27.30 26.68
C ARG A 658 3.78 28.03 27.81
N ILE A 659 3.03 28.43 28.84
CA ILE A 659 3.60 29.10 30.02
C ILE A 659 4.64 28.20 30.69
N LYS A 660 4.34 26.91 30.88
CA LYS A 660 5.30 25.95 31.44
C LYS A 660 6.56 25.82 30.60
N ALA A 661 6.44 25.81 29.28
CA ALA A 661 7.59 25.73 28.37
C ALA A 661 8.49 26.97 28.45
N LEU A 662 7.90 28.16 28.61
CA LEU A 662 8.64 29.41 28.82
C LEU A 662 9.33 29.43 30.18
N ILE A 663 8.65 29.00 31.25
CA ILE A 663 9.25 28.88 32.59
C ILE A 663 10.40 27.87 32.58
N ALA A 664 10.23 26.71 31.93
CA ALA A 664 11.28 25.69 31.80
C ALA A 664 12.52 26.20 31.04
N THR A 665 12.36 27.25 30.23
CA THR A 665 13.47 27.93 29.52
C THR A 665 13.87 29.26 30.18
N SER A 666 13.40 29.52 31.40
CA SER A 666 13.67 30.75 32.18
C SER A 666 13.28 32.07 31.49
N ARG A 667 12.31 32.03 30.58
CA ARG A 667 11.79 33.20 29.85
C ARG A 667 10.56 33.78 30.56
N PHE A 668 10.74 34.27 31.78
CA PHE A 668 9.66 34.73 32.65
C PHE A 668 8.93 35.97 32.10
N ASP A 669 9.65 36.93 31.53
CA ASP A 669 9.05 38.12 30.89
C ASP A 669 8.01 37.74 29.81
N GLU A 670 8.35 36.75 28.98
CA GLU A 670 7.47 36.27 27.90
C GLU A 670 6.30 35.44 28.44
N ALA A 671 6.53 34.67 29.51
CA ALA A 671 5.47 33.95 30.19
C ALA A 671 4.46 34.92 30.83
N GLY A 672 4.95 36.02 31.41
CA GLY A 672 4.13 37.10 31.97
C GLY A 672 3.27 37.78 30.91
N ALA A 673 3.82 38.00 29.71
CA ALA A 673 3.06 38.57 28.59
C ALA A 673 1.93 37.66 28.07
N LEU A 674 1.96 36.35 28.37
CA LEU A 674 0.88 35.40 28.03
C LEU A 674 -0.21 35.31 29.10
N LEU A 675 -0.01 35.88 30.29
CA LEU A 675 -1.00 35.79 31.36
C LEU A 675 -2.28 36.56 31.00
N PRO A 676 -3.46 35.93 31.08
CA PRO A 676 -4.73 36.60 30.83
C PRO A 676 -5.03 37.64 31.92
N SER A 677 -5.66 38.74 31.52
CA SER A 677 -6.13 39.80 32.41
C SER A 677 -7.63 40.04 32.19
N PRO A 678 -8.50 39.79 33.20
CA PRO A 678 -8.19 39.29 34.55
C PRO A 678 -7.77 37.81 34.55
N LEU A 679 -7.02 37.39 35.58
CA LEU A 679 -6.60 35.99 35.77
C LEU A 679 -7.83 35.07 36.02
N PRO A 680 -8.02 34.00 35.23
CA PRO A 680 -9.05 33.00 35.44
C PRO A 680 -8.97 32.32 36.81
N GLU A 681 -10.10 31.77 37.27
CA GLU A 681 -10.17 30.94 38.47
C GLU A 681 -9.66 29.50 38.22
N ASN A 682 -8.42 29.39 37.76
CA ASN A 682 -7.72 28.12 37.60
C ASN A 682 -6.50 28.08 38.52
N THR A 683 -6.49 27.15 39.48
CA THR A 683 -5.45 27.05 40.50
C THR A 683 -4.05 26.88 39.92
N GLU A 684 -3.89 26.05 38.90
CA GLU A 684 -2.60 25.80 38.27
C GLU A 684 -2.06 27.05 37.57
N LEU A 685 -2.91 27.74 36.80
CA LEU A 685 -2.54 29.01 36.17
C LEU A 685 -2.21 30.09 37.20
N GLN A 686 -2.95 30.16 38.31
CA GLN A 686 -2.68 31.13 39.38
C GLN A 686 -1.36 30.86 40.10
N LEU A 687 -1.01 29.58 40.32
CA LEU A 687 0.30 29.21 40.86
C LEU A 687 1.44 29.57 39.89
N LEU A 688 1.26 29.32 38.59
CA LEU A 688 2.23 29.73 37.56
C LEU A 688 2.35 31.25 37.46
N ALA A 689 1.23 31.98 37.54
CA ALA A 689 1.23 33.44 37.54
C ALA A 689 2.00 34.00 38.75
N ALA A 690 1.77 33.44 39.94
CA ALA A 690 2.51 33.83 41.14
C ALA A 690 4.01 33.55 41.03
N ASP A 691 4.39 32.45 40.39
CA ASP A 691 5.78 32.10 40.10
C ASP A 691 6.43 33.11 39.13
N ILE A 692 5.74 33.42 38.03
CA ILE A 692 6.19 34.44 37.06
C ILE A 692 6.37 35.79 37.74
N TYR A 693 5.35 36.29 38.47
CA TYR A 693 5.45 37.57 39.17
C TYR A 693 6.58 37.60 40.21
N PHE A 694 6.86 36.47 40.86
CA PHE A 694 7.96 36.37 41.80
C PHE A 694 9.32 36.51 41.10
N HIS A 695 9.51 35.84 39.96
CA HIS A 695 10.74 35.93 39.18
C HIS A 695 10.93 37.28 38.48
N ASP A 696 9.84 37.96 38.10
CA ASP A 696 9.86 39.32 37.55
C ASP A 696 9.99 40.41 38.63
N LEU A 697 10.28 40.01 39.89
CA LEU A 697 10.41 40.90 41.06
C LEU A 697 9.12 41.70 41.40
N ASN A 698 7.98 41.33 40.83
CA ASN A 698 6.67 41.88 41.15
C ASN A 698 6.06 41.16 42.37
N TYR A 699 6.69 41.35 43.52
CA TYR A 699 6.29 40.72 44.79
C TYR A 699 4.86 41.09 45.23
N ALA A 700 4.37 42.28 44.85
CA ALA A 700 3.02 42.72 45.19
C ALA A 700 1.96 41.83 44.52
N SER A 701 2.09 41.60 43.21
CA SER A 701 1.18 40.72 42.47
C SER A 701 1.34 39.25 42.86
N SER A 702 2.57 38.79 43.11
CA SER A 702 2.81 37.42 43.59
C SER A 702 2.10 37.17 44.94
N ARG A 703 2.25 38.10 45.90
CA ARG A 703 1.56 38.05 47.20
C ARG A 703 0.04 38.02 47.02
N GLU A 704 -0.51 38.93 46.23
CA GLU A 704 -1.96 39.06 46.04
C GLU A 704 -2.59 37.75 45.52
N VAL A 705 -1.95 37.11 44.52
CA VAL A 705 -2.44 35.85 43.95
C VAL A 705 -2.35 34.71 44.96
N LEU A 706 -1.22 34.58 45.67
CA LEU A 706 -1.00 33.51 46.64
C LEU A 706 -1.86 33.65 47.91
N GLU A 707 -2.07 34.87 48.40
CA GLU A 707 -2.99 35.13 49.52
C GLU A 707 -4.43 34.79 49.12
N ARG A 708 -4.86 35.17 47.92
CA ARG A 708 -6.20 34.83 47.41
C ARG A 708 -6.42 33.32 47.32
N LEU A 709 -5.41 32.56 46.89
CA LEU A 709 -5.45 31.10 46.89
C LEU A 709 -5.55 30.54 48.33
N ASN A 710 -4.76 31.09 49.25
CA ASN A 710 -4.75 30.68 50.65
C ASN A 710 -6.07 31.01 51.37
N ASP A 711 -6.67 32.18 51.11
CA ASP A 711 -7.97 32.62 51.66
C ASP A 711 -9.11 31.72 51.20
N ARG A 712 -9.01 31.16 49.98
CA ARG A 712 -9.91 30.12 49.46
C ARG A 712 -9.66 28.74 50.07
N LYS A 713 -8.75 28.63 51.05
CA LYS A 713 -8.32 27.38 51.69
C LYS A 713 -7.74 26.35 50.71
N ILE A 714 -7.15 26.82 49.62
CA ILE A 714 -6.43 25.95 48.68
C ILE A 714 -5.03 25.71 49.27
N PRO A 715 -4.63 24.45 49.56
CA PRO A 715 -3.30 24.17 50.09
C PRO A 715 -2.22 24.61 49.09
N LEU A 716 -1.37 25.54 49.51
CA LEU A 716 -0.23 25.99 48.72
C LEU A 716 0.91 24.95 48.79
N PRO A 717 1.52 24.56 47.66
CA PRO A 717 2.77 23.79 47.66
C PRO A 717 3.87 24.50 48.46
N ILE A 718 4.83 23.74 49.00
CA ILE A 718 5.93 24.26 49.84
C ILE A 718 6.66 25.43 49.16
N ASP A 719 6.97 25.32 47.87
CA ASP A 719 7.65 26.38 47.12
C ASP A 719 6.77 27.63 46.96
N ALA A 720 5.46 27.46 46.80
CA ALA A 720 4.52 28.58 46.74
C ALA A 720 4.35 29.27 48.10
N GLN A 721 4.35 28.51 49.21
CA GLN A 721 4.37 29.06 50.57
C GLN A 721 5.65 29.88 50.81
N PHE A 722 6.79 29.36 50.37
CA PHE A 722 8.05 30.07 50.45
C PHE A 722 8.03 31.37 49.65
N ARG A 723 7.55 31.35 48.40
CA ARG A 723 7.41 32.57 47.58
C ARG A 723 6.47 33.59 48.20
N LEU A 724 5.39 33.17 48.87
CA LEU A 724 4.52 34.07 49.61
C LEU A 724 5.26 34.71 50.80
N ALA A 725 6.02 33.91 51.57
CA ALA A 725 6.83 34.39 52.69
C ALA A 725 7.89 35.40 52.22
N GLU A 726 8.62 35.07 51.15
CA GLU A 726 9.65 35.93 50.56
C GLU A 726 9.03 37.20 49.96
N SER A 727 7.88 37.11 49.28
CA SER A 727 7.18 38.29 48.76
C SER A 727 6.77 39.24 49.87
N LYS A 728 6.26 38.73 51.00
CA LYS A 728 5.97 39.56 52.19
C LYS A 728 7.23 40.19 52.76
N TYR A 729 8.33 39.45 52.84
CA TYR A 729 9.61 39.96 53.32
C TYR A 729 10.14 41.11 52.45
N GLN A 730 10.10 40.97 51.12
CA GLN A 730 10.55 41.99 50.18
C GLN A 730 9.66 43.25 50.23
N LEU A 731 8.37 43.09 50.55
CA LEU A 731 7.42 44.19 50.77
C LEU A 731 7.43 44.76 52.20
N ALA A 732 8.40 44.36 53.04
CA ALA A 732 8.56 44.78 54.44
C ALA A 732 7.40 44.39 55.38
N ASP A 733 6.54 43.44 55.01
CA ASP A 733 5.58 42.78 55.90
C ASP A 733 6.30 41.69 56.72
N TYR A 734 7.18 42.13 57.62
CA TYR A 734 8.00 41.23 58.43
C TYR A 734 7.21 40.30 59.37
N PRO A 735 6.13 40.75 60.06
CA PRO A 735 5.33 39.86 60.90
C PRO A 735 4.63 38.75 60.10
N GLY A 736 4.07 39.10 58.93
CA GLY A 736 3.46 38.13 58.04
C GLY A 736 4.48 37.14 57.45
N ALA A 737 5.64 37.65 57.02
CA ALA A 737 6.73 36.83 56.51
C ALA A 737 7.28 35.86 57.58
N ALA A 738 7.49 36.34 58.81
CA ALA A 738 8.01 35.52 59.90
C ALA A 738 7.07 34.36 60.25
N THR A 739 5.75 34.60 60.23
CA THR A 739 4.74 33.54 60.47
C THR A 739 4.88 32.42 59.44
N LEU A 740 5.00 32.78 58.16
CA LEU A 740 5.14 31.80 57.08
C LEU A 740 6.50 31.10 57.08
N PHE A 741 7.61 31.83 57.25
CA PHE A 741 8.93 31.21 57.32
C PHE A 741 9.04 30.25 58.52
N THR A 742 8.42 30.56 59.65
CA THR A 742 8.39 29.67 60.83
C THR A 742 7.73 28.33 60.50
N ALA A 743 6.63 28.35 59.74
CA ALA A 743 5.96 27.13 59.29
C ALA A 743 6.80 26.29 58.31
N LEU A 744 7.83 26.88 57.69
CA LEU A 744 8.69 26.23 56.69
C LEU A 744 10.02 25.71 57.26
N VAL A 745 10.36 26.01 58.52
CA VAL A 745 11.66 25.66 59.13
C VAL A 745 11.93 24.15 59.14
N ASP A 746 10.89 23.34 59.30
CA ASP A 746 11.01 21.87 59.34
C ASP A 746 11.05 21.23 57.93
N SER A 747 10.97 22.03 56.86
CA SER A 747 11.09 21.54 55.48
C SER A 747 12.50 21.08 55.16
N LYS A 748 12.63 19.89 54.55
CA LYS A 748 13.93 19.34 54.13
C LYS A 748 14.62 20.18 53.06
N THR A 749 13.87 20.80 52.15
CA THR A 749 14.42 21.50 50.97
C THR A 749 14.67 22.98 51.25
N ILE A 750 13.80 23.64 52.02
CA ILE A 750 13.84 25.10 52.21
C ILE A 750 13.91 25.53 53.68
N GLY A 751 14.02 24.60 54.63
CA GLY A 751 13.98 24.90 56.06
C GLY A 751 15.13 25.78 56.53
N GLN A 752 16.35 25.53 56.04
CA GLN A 752 17.53 26.33 56.38
C GLN A 752 17.49 27.72 55.74
N GLN A 753 17.00 27.82 54.50
CA GLN A 753 16.74 29.11 53.84
C GLN A 753 15.70 29.93 54.62
N SER A 754 14.63 29.28 55.07
CA SER A 754 13.57 29.93 55.87
C SER A 754 14.11 30.40 57.22
N LEU A 755 14.94 29.59 57.89
CA LEU A 755 15.61 29.95 59.14
C LEU A 755 16.59 31.13 58.95
N PHE A 756 17.28 31.17 57.81
CA PHE A 756 18.16 32.28 57.45
C PHE A 756 17.36 33.58 57.27
N ARG A 757 16.20 33.52 56.61
CA ARG A 757 15.30 34.67 56.47
C ARG A 757 14.72 35.15 57.79
N LEU A 758 14.37 34.24 58.72
CA LEU A 758 13.96 34.63 60.08
C LEU A 758 15.06 35.40 60.81
N ALA A 759 16.32 34.98 60.68
CA ALA A 759 17.45 35.70 61.26
C ALA A 759 17.60 37.12 60.68
N GLN A 760 17.42 37.28 59.36
CA GLN A 760 17.44 38.59 58.72
C GLN A 760 16.27 39.48 59.16
N ILE A 761 15.09 38.91 59.39
CA ILE A 761 13.92 39.63 59.93
C ILE A 761 14.21 40.15 61.34
N GLU A 762 14.72 39.30 62.25
CA GLU A 762 15.09 39.70 63.62
C GLU A 762 16.11 40.84 63.61
N ARG A 763 17.14 40.75 62.75
CA ARG A 763 18.14 41.81 62.58
C ARG A 763 17.51 43.11 62.11
N LYS A 764 16.62 43.08 61.10
CA LYS A 764 15.91 44.27 60.61
C LYS A 764 14.96 44.90 61.66
N GLN A 765 14.51 44.12 62.62
CA GLN A 765 13.70 44.57 63.75
C GLN A 765 14.54 45.10 64.93
N GLY A 766 15.88 45.08 64.82
CA GLY A 766 16.80 45.54 65.86
C GLY A 766 17.19 44.47 66.90
N ASN A 767 16.73 43.23 66.72
CA ASN A 767 16.99 42.12 67.64
C ASN A 767 18.26 41.33 67.26
N GLU A 768 19.42 42.00 67.29
CA GLU A 768 20.68 41.42 66.81
C GLU A 768 21.07 40.12 67.54
N GLU A 769 20.78 40.03 68.84
CA GLU A 769 21.07 38.81 69.63
C GLU A 769 20.28 37.59 69.13
N ASN A 770 19.01 37.79 68.76
CA ASN A 770 18.16 36.72 68.23
C ASN A 770 18.58 36.34 66.80
N ALA A 771 18.93 37.32 65.98
CA ALA A 771 19.46 37.07 64.63
C ALA A 771 20.72 36.19 64.70
N LEU A 772 21.67 36.51 65.56
CA LEU A 772 22.90 35.72 65.75
C LEU A 772 22.62 34.30 66.27
N LYS A 773 21.66 34.13 67.18
CA LYS A 773 21.23 32.78 67.63
C LYS A 773 20.70 31.94 66.47
N LEU A 774 19.90 32.53 65.59
CA LEU A 774 19.35 31.84 64.42
C LEU A 774 20.43 31.51 63.38
N PHE A 775 21.36 32.43 63.10
CA PHE A 775 22.51 32.14 62.22
C PHE A 775 23.38 31.01 62.78
N ARG A 776 23.72 31.04 64.08
CA ARG A 776 24.47 29.95 64.73
C ARG A 776 23.75 28.61 64.65
N LYS A 777 22.42 28.61 64.81
CA LYS A 777 21.61 27.40 64.65
C LYS A 777 21.75 26.78 63.24
N ILE A 778 21.89 27.60 62.19
CA ILE A 778 22.15 27.11 60.82
C ILE A 778 23.55 26.52 60.71
N VAL A 779 24.58 27.21 61.22
CA VAL A 779 25.97 26.72 61.18
C VAL A 779 26.13 25.39 61.91
N ASP A 780 25.60 25.31 63.14
CA ASP A 780 25.79 24.16 64.04
C ASP A 780 24.94 22.94 63.63
N LYS A 781 23.69 23.18 63.23
CA LYS A 781 22.68 22.11 63.03
C LYS A 781 22.21 21.96 61.59
N GLY A 782 22.61 22.85 60.69
CA GLY A 782 22.26 22.78 59.28
C GLY A 782 22.87 21.56 58.59
N THR A 783 22.36 21.26 57.40
CA THR A 783 22.81 20.17 56.52
C THR A 783 23.11 20.65 55.10
N ASP A 784 22.75 21.89 54.76
CA ASP A 784 23.03 22.51 53.47
C ASP A 784 24.28 23.40 53.60
N ASP A 785 25.34 23.02 52.90
CA ASP A 785 26.64 23.69 52.97
C ASP A 785 26.58 25.14 52.51
N LEU A 786 25.71 25.47 51.54
CA LEU A 786 25.55 26.83 51.04
C LEU A 786 24.99 27.75 52.12
N TRP A 787 23.92 27.32 52.79
CA TRP A 787 23.28 28.12 53.84
C TRP A 787 24.14 28.23 55.10
N LYS A 788 24.93 27.20 55.43
CA LYS A 788 25.96 27.29 56.48
C LYS A 788 26.99 28.37 56.19
N GLN A 789 27.52 28.40 54.97
CA GLN A 789 28.52 29.40 54.58
C GLN A 789 27.93 30.82 54.63
N TYR A 790 26.70 31.02 54.16
CA TYR A 790 26.05 32.32 54.28
C TYR A 790 25.81 32.73 55.73
N ALA A 791 25.32 31.81 56.58
CA ALA A 791 25.12 32.10 58.01
C ALA A 791 26.43 32.41 58.74
N GLN A 792 27.51 31.69 58.42
CA GLN A 792 28.83 31.93 58.99
C GLN A 792 29.37 33.33 58.62
N LYS A 793 29.23 33.74 57.36
CA LYS A 793 29.61 35.10 56.91
C LYS A 793 28.83 36.19 57.64
N GLU A 794 27.54 35.97 57.89
CA GLU A 794 26.70 36.93 58.63
C GLU A 794 27.09 37.06 60.12
N ILE A 795 27.61 35.98 60.73
CA ILE A 795 28.17 36.00 62.08
C ILE A 795 29.49 36.77 62.08
N GLU A 796 30.41 36.45 61.17
CA GLU A 796 31.71 37.11 61.04
C GLU A 796 31.55 38.62 60.78
N TYR A 797 30.59 39.01 59.94
CA TYR A 797 30.27 40.41 59.68
C TYR A 797 29.82 41.16 60.95
N SER A 798 28.98 40.53 61.77
CA SER A 798 28.51 41.12 63.04
C SER A 798 29.64 41.21 64.09
N GLU A 799 30.54 40.21 64.12
CA GLU A 799 31.74 40.24 64.97
C GLU A 799 32.74 41.33 64.54
N LEU A 800 32.88 41.55 63.23
CA LEU A 800 33.69 42.63 62.69
C LEU A 800 33.09 44.01 63.02
N ASN A 801 31.79 44.19 62.81
CA ASN A 801 31.10 45.46 63.13
C ASN A 801 31.15 45.79 64.62
N SER A 802 30.90 44.80 65.49
CA SER A 802 31.01 45.00 66.94
C SER A 802 32.44 45.29 67.40
N SER A 803 33.45 44.78 66.68
CA SER A 803 34.86 45.13 66.91
C SER A 803 35.18 46.56 66.46
N ILE A 804 34.59 47.02 65.36
CA ILE A 804 34.73 48.39 64.85
C ILE A 804 34.02 49.41 65.77
N GLU A 805 32.80 49.13 66.22
CA GLU A 805 32.07 50.01 67.16
C GLU A 805 32.78 50.18 68.51
N LYS A 806 33.45 49.11 68.99
CA LYS A 806 34.32 49.18 70.17
C LYS A 806 35.61 49.98 69.95
N MET A 807 36.00 50.22 68.70
CA MET A 807 37.17 51.04 68.35
C MET A 807 36.80 52.52 68.10
N THR A 808 35.54 52.84 67.82
CA THR A 808 35.07 54.20 67.48
C THR A 808 34.33 54.95 68.60
N ASN A 809 33.93 54.28 69.68
CA ASN A 809 33.47 54.91 70.92
C ASN A 809 34.45 54.62 72.06
N PRO A 810 35.32 55.59 72.46
CA PRO A 810 36.24 55.42 73.58
C PRO A 810 35.55 55.32 74.95
#